data_AF-A0A1G3WZ38-F1
#
_entry.id   AF-A0A1G3WZ38-F1
#
_cell.length_a   1.000
_cell.length_b   1.000
_cell.length_c   1.000
_cell.angle_alpha   90.00
_cell.angle_beta   90.00
_cell.angle_gamma   90.00
#
_symmetry.space_group_name_H-M   'P 1'
#
loop_
_entity.id
_entity.type
_entity.pdbx_description
1 polymer ?
#
loop_
_entity_poly.entity_id
_entity_poly.type
_entity_poly.pdbx_seq_one_letter_code
_entity_poly.pdbx_strand_id
1 'polypeptide(L)'
;MGKCNMSKKFIIKTLLLILIVSNFGISFAYWASNIASGQGGSSSMIEIGQWEFNDPEVALEVTTFINDYATVLALTEQTVQFTDKTAVEEALAAYGLLSDGAKDLLLAEKDLLLSLLAEIIAFENSEFLDFEGYVYDTGLTGTVDMNGRTWYGNAVYISNDPAYDVWNDTRSLALKTGAYFESRDLFINGIDQITLYHGALNYNNGATFAFKIEYELQTNPGVWLTLQEGGSDLIIDVISGTPLSYSEVNVNITEALNIRFTPVISNTADYINLDDIRIYEHVVSSALEVESYRTIYAGVLLLTTQTVEISDLGAVTSALAAYDLLSIEAQAALGVEKALLDSLFIEIELQEDFQAATALVVIAESSNLQTDLDQAQVLVSALPDGIEKTALQQRLDAVQNIIDSVESFLLSYQNVLSLTVITVEVTDKQDVLDALDAYYLLGANVKAELTAEKALLDSLLLEINSQTPTEALVLEFRTDHATALALTVLTVQASDRFIVEQALAAYELLTVEAKAELTAEKALLDSLFSKIVVQEATAAVESAEASYLQEDVNSAQLLVSALPNGTDKTLLQERLDAVQDIINTQAAVYVEGLIAALPSTGEIVLADEANIVLARTAYDALTTVQKALVSNEALLSSAENELIDLEAATNAVVIAETNKTQINHDAAQVLVIALMDGTPKTALQVRLNAVQDFLDVEQAEAIIISYFTSNTVGVSTLNNNTVKQTAFLAKANEIVSGLGVTITVNSFIRVSRTNSTYTITIAKNGASVTINVDVIFIRA
;
A
#
# COMPACT_ATOMS: atom_id res chain seq x y z
N MET A 1 32.84 18.60 -5.65
CA MET A 1 32.70 18.49 -7.12
C MET A 1 32.50 17.01 -7.44
N GLY A 2 31.40 16.53 -8.01
CA GLY A 2 30.28 17.21 -8.67
C GLY A 2 28.91 16.60 -8.32
N LYS A 3 27.99 17.54 -8.06
CA LYS A 3 26.53 17.53 -8.33
C LYS A 3 25.71 16.31 -7.92
N CYS A 4 25.31 16.34 -6.64
CA CYS A 4 24.04 15.84 -6.13
C CYS A 4 22.89 16.55 -6.88
N ASN A 5 22.01 15.79 -7.53
CA ASN A 5 20.86 16.32 -8.26
C ASN A 5 19.63 16.22 -7.35
N MET A 6 19.55 17.15 -6.39
CA MET A 6 18.36 17.45 -5.62
C MET A 6 17.43 18.36 -6.43
N SER A 7 16.12 18.19 -6.24
CA SER A 7 15.05 19.18 -6.48
C SER A 7 14.59 19.42 -7.93
N LYS A 8 13.49 18.76 -8.29
CA LYS A 8 12.50 19.33 -9.23
C LYS A 8 11.02 19.19 -8.80
N LYS A 9 10.68 18.31 -7.86
CA LYS A 9 9.28 18.17 -7.35
C LYS A 9 8.95 18.99 -6.09
N PHE A 10 9.95 19.50 -5.36
CA PHE A 10 9.72 20.24 -4.10
C PHE A 10 9.47 21.75 -4.26
N ILE A 11 9.62 22.33 -5.46
CA ILE A 11 9.39 23.77 -5.72
C ILE A 11 7.99 24.04 -6.31
N ILE A 12 7.28 23.02 -6.80
CA ILE A 12 6.00 23.22 -7.50
C ILE A 12 4.80 23.27 -6.54
N LYS A 13 4.81 22.55 -5.40
CA LYS A 13 3.74 22.64 -4.38
C LYS A 13 3.79 23.94 -3.56
N THR A 14 4.98 24.49 -3.27
CA THR A 14 5.12 25.75 -2.49
C THR A 14 4.78 27.02 -3.30
N LEU A 15 4.87 26.99 -4.63
CA LEU A 15 4.46 28.14 -5.47
C LEU A 15 2.97 28.16 -5.83
N LEU A 16 2.26 27.02 -5.75
CA LEU A 16 0.83 26.96 -6.02
C LEU A 16 -0.03 27.37 -4.81
N LEU A 17 0.46 27.14 -3.59
CA LEU A 17 -0.23 27.57 -2.36
C LEU A 17 -0.13 29.08 -2.09
N ILE A 18 0.92 29.74 -2.60
CA ILE A 18 1.05 31.22 -2.54
C ILE A 18 0.17 31.92 -3.60
N LEU A 19 -0.32 31.22 -4.63
CA LEU A 19 -1.15 31.81 -5.68
C LEU A 19 -2.67 31.64 -5.49
N ILE A 20 -3.12 30.74 -4.62
CA ILE A 20 -4.57 30.46 -4.42
C ILE A 20 -5.17 31.24 -3.24
N VAL A 21 -4.36 31.73 -2.29
CA VAL A 21 -4.85 32.50 -1.12
C VAL A 21 -5.04 34.01 -1.41
N SER A 22 -4.62 34.51 -2.58
CA SER A 22 -4.75 35.94 -2.92
C SER A 22 -5.93 36.31 -3.83
N ASN A 23 -6.85 35.38 -4.16
CA ASN A 23 -7.96 35.69 -5.08
C ASN A 23 -9.38 35.28 -4.62
N PHE A 24 -9.56 34.70 -3.44
CA PHE A 24 -10.89 34.37 -2.89
C PHE A 24 -11.50 35.45 -1.98
N GLY A 25 -10.75 36.50 -1.63
CA GLY A 25 -11.22 37.59 -0.75
C GLY A 25 -12.05 38.69 -1.43
N ILE A 26 -12.28 38.64 -2.75
CA ILE A 26 -12.84 39.79 -3.51
C ILE A 26 -14.26 39.53 -4.06
N SER A 27 -14.76 38.29 -4.01
CA SER A 27 -16.06 37.94 -4.63
C SER A 27 -17.25 37.94 -3.64
N PHE A 28 -17.02 37.89 -2.33
CA PHE A 28 -18.11 37.88 -1.33
C PHE A 28 -18.62 39.27 -0.95
N ALA A 29 -17.84 40.33 -1.19
CA ALA A 29 -18.24 41.71 -0.92
C ALA A 29 -19.16 42.33 -2.01
N TYR A 30 -19.31 41.69 -3.17
CA TYR A 30 -20.17 42.18 -4.26
C TYR A 30 -21.60 41.60 -4.22
N TRP A 31 -21.83 40.47 -3.53
CA TRP A 31 -23.16 39.87 -3.43
C TRP A 31 -23.93 40.30 -2.16
N ALA A 32 -23.22 40.66 -1.09
CA ALA A 32 -23.83 41.20 0.13
C ALA A 32 -24.38 42.65 -0.02
N SER A 33 -24.07 43.36 -1.11
CA SER A 33 -24.56 44.73 -1.36
C SER A 33 -25.88 44.80 -2.15
N ASN A 34 -26.41 43.67 -2.64
CA ASN A 34 -27.67 43.62 -3.40
C ASN A 34 -28.90 43.09 -2.63
N ILE A 35 -28.79 42.86 -1.31
CA ILE A 35 -29.93 42.54 -0.43
C ILE A 35 -30.23 43.72 0.51
N ALA A 36 -30.25 44.93 -0.05
CA ALA A 36 -30.74 46.11 0.66
C ALA A 36 -31.44 47.09 -0.29
N SER A 37 -32.41 46.62 -1.09
CA SER A 37 -33.53 47.48 -1.52
C SER A 37 -34.65 46.64 -2.13
N GLY A 38 -35.89 46.82 -1.63
CA GLY A 38 -37.09 46.39 -2.36
C GLY A 38 -38.13 45.58 -1.59
N GLN A 39 -38.83 46.26 -0.68
CA GLN A 39 -40.27 46.14 -0.36
C GLN A 39 -41.08 44.92 -0.88
N GLY A 40 -41.68 44.20 0.07
CA GLY A 40 -43.14 43.94 0.05
C GLY A 40 -43.65 42.57 -0.43
N GLY A 41 -44.11 41.76 0.54
CA GLY A 41 -45.42 41.12 0.43
C GLY A 41 -45.50 39.66 -0.05
N SER A 42 -46.07 38.85 0.84
CA SER A 42 -46.77 37.58 0.65
C SER A 42 -45.95 36.28 0.72
N SER A 43 -46.47 35.43 1.59
CA SER A 43 -46.08 34.05 1.84
C SER A 43 -46.24 33.20 0.59
N SER A 44 -45.18 32.49 0.22
CA SER A 44 -45.26 31.26 -0.57
C SER A 44 -44.28 30.27 0.05
N MET A 45 -44.85 29.13 0.46
CA MET A 45 -44.13 28.02 1.06
C MET A 45 -42.98 27.58 0.17
N ILE A 46 -41.82 27.35 0.77
CA ILE A 46 -40.71 26.65 0.14
C ILE A 46 -41.17 25.19 -0.01
N GLU A 47 -41.53 24.78 -1.22
CA GLU A 47 -41.52 23.36 -1.58
C GLU A 47 -40.07 22.90 -1.57
N ILE A 48 -39.74 22.04 -0.61
CA ILE A 48 -38.50 21.28 -0.63
C ILE A 48 -38.70 20.22 -1.71
N GLY A 49 -38.38 20.57 -2.96
CA GLY A 49 -38.16 19.59 -4.01
C GLY A 49 -37.03 18.66 -3.59
N GLN A 50 -37.17 17.37 -3.83
CA GLN A 50 -36.06 16.44 -3.68
C GLN A 50 -34.94 16.89 -4.63
N TRP A 51 -33.80 17.28 -4.07
CA TRP A 51 -32.57 17.47 -4.82
C TRP A 51 -31.93 16.08 -4.96
N GLU A 52 -32.08 15.47 -6.14
CA GLU A 52 -31.03 14.57 -6.61
C GLU A 52 -29.79 15.45 -6.78
N PHE A 53 -28.83 15.28 -5.89
CA PHE A 53 -27.51 15.90 -6.01
C PHE A 53 -26.81 15.25 -7.22
N ASN A 54 -27.09 15.74 -8.43
CA ASN A 54 -26.08 15.69 -9.47
C ASN A 54 -24.98 16.64 -8.99
N ASP A 55 -23.90 16.07 -8.50
CA ASP A 55 -22.70 16.81 -8.17
C ASP A 55 -22.25 17.56 -9.45
N PRO A 56 -22.32 18.91 -9.49
CA PRO A 56 -21.98 19.68 -10.68
C PRO A 56 -20.52 19.46 -11.09
N GLU A 57 -19.67 19.04 -10.15
CA GLU A 57 -18.25 18.77 -10.35
C GLU A 57 -18.06 17.46 -11.13
N VAL A 58 -18.76 16.39 -10.74
CA VAL A 58 -18.78 15.10 -11.47
C VAL A 58 -19.34 15.26 -12.88
N ALA A 59 -20.43 16.01 -13.05
CA ALA A 59 -21.02 16.23 -14.37
C ALA A 59 -20.09 17.02 -15.31
N LEU A 60 -19.30 17.95 -14.76
CA LEU A 60 -18.29 18.71 -15.50
C LEU A 60 -17.10 17.84 -15.88
N GLU A 61 -16.61 16.98 -14.98
CA GLU A 61 -15.54 16.01 -15.23
C GLU A 61 -15.90 15.06 -16.37
N VAL A 62 -17.08 14.43 -16.30
CA VAL A 62 -17.56 13.50 -17.34
C VAL A 62 -17.67 14.19 -18.70
N THR A 63 -18.26 15.39 -18.72
CA THR A 63 -18.42 16.16 -19.97
C THR A 63 -17.07 16.62 -20.53
N THR A 64 -16.11 16.97 -19.67
CA THR A 64 -14.76 17.38 -20.09
C THR A 64 -14.01 16.19 -20.68
N PHE A 65 -14.03 15.04 -20.02
CA PHE A 65 -13.41 13.81 -20.50
C PHE A 65 -13.92 13.41 -21.89
N ILE A 66 -15.25 13.37 -22.09
CA ILE A 66 -15.84 13.00 -23.38
C ILE A 66 -15.42 13.97 -24.48
N ASN A 67 -15.32 15.27 -24.19
CA ASN A 67 -14.94 16.27 -25.18
C ASN A 67 -13.44 16.24 -25.52
N ASP A 68 -12.58 16.11 -24.50
CA ASP A 68 -11.13 16.12 -24.68
C ASP A 68 -10.64 14.86 -25.43
N TYR A 69 -11.30 13.72 -25.22
CA TYR A 69 -10.96 12.44 -25.86
C TYR A 69 -11.93 12.01 -26.97
N ALA A 70 -12.79 12.92 -27.45
CA ALA A 70 -13.82 12.63 -28.46
C ALA A 70 -13.29 11.95 -29.73
N THR A 71 -12.05 12.25 -30.13
CA THR A 71 -11.42 11.66 -31.31
C THR A 71 -11.09 10.19 -31.12
N VAL A 72 -10.59 9.80 -29.94
CA VAL A 72 -10.25 8.42 -29.62
C VAL A 72 -11.52 7.62 -29.32
N LEU A 73 -12.49 8.23 -28.64
CA LEU A 73 -13.79 7.62 -28.35
C LEU A 73 -14.67 7.41 -29.60
N ALA A 74 -14.27 7.96 -30.75
CA ALA A 74 -14.92 7.71 -32.04
C ALA A 74 -14.31 6.52 -32.82
N LEU A 75 -13.19 5.96 -32.35
CA LEU A 75 -12.54 4.81 -32.99
C LEU A 75 -13.29 3.50 -32.70
N THR A 76 -12.98 2.50 -33.51
CA THR A 76 -13.45 1.11 -33.38
C THR A 76 -12.27 0.17 -33.57
N GLU A 77 -12.42 -1.09 -33.16
CA GLU A 77 -11.41 -2.16 -33.39
C GLU A 77 -11.03 -2.28 -34.89
N GLN A 78 -11.94 -1.92 -35.82
CA GLN A 78 -11.65 -1.96 -37.26
C GLN A 78 -10.94 -0.72 -37.82
N THR A 79 -10.96 0.40 -37.09
CA THR A 79 -10.43 1.69 -37.57
C THR A 79 -9.20 2.14 -36.79
N VAL A 80 -8.91 1.50 -35.65
CA VAL A 80 -7.78 1.83 -34.80
C VAL A 80 -6.46 1.44 -35.48
N GLN A 81 -5.45 2.29 -35.35
CA GLN A 81 -4.11 2.04 -35.87
C GLN A 81 -3.07 2.08 -34.74
N PHE A 82 -1.90 1.48 -34.98
CA PHE A 82 -0.79 1.51 -34.01
C PHE A 82 -0.38 2.95 -33.61
N THR A 83 -0.59 3.94 -34.49
CA THR A 83 -0.30 5.35 -34.20
C THR A 83 -1.24 5.98 -33.19
N ASP A 84 -2.40 5.36 -32.91
CA ASP A 84 -3.39 5.86 -31.96
C ASP A 84 -3.05 5.48 -30.52
N LYS A 85 -2.04 4.62 -30.30
CA LYS A 85 -1.64 4.08 -29.00
C LYS A 85 -1.47 5.15 -27.93
N THR A 86 -0.65 6.16 -28.22
CA THR A 86 -0.39 7.24 -27.25
C THR A 86 -1.67 7.98 -26.87
N ALA A 87 -2.59 8.19 -27.81
CA ALA A 87 -3.84 8.88 -27.53
C ALA A 87 -4.82 8.01 -26.72
N VAL A 88 -4.84 6.69 -26.96
CA VAL A 88 -5.63 5.71 -26.19
C VAL A 88 -5.09 5.58 -24.76
N GLU A 89 -3.77 5.49 -24.60
CA GLU A 89 -3.10 5.46 -23.29
C GLU A 89 -3.31 6.78 -22.52
N GLU A 90 -3.21 7.92 -23.19
CA GLU A 90 -3.50 9.23 -22.59
C GLU A 90 -4.96 9.34 -22.11
N ALA A 91 -5.92 8.79 -22.87
CA ALA A 91 -7.33 8.74 -22.47
C ALA A 91 -7.57 7.81 -21.27
N LEU A 92 -6.93 6.63 -21.24
CA LEU A 92 -7.02 5.69 -20.11
C LEU A 92 -6.36 6.26 -18.84
N ALA A 93 -5.23 6.95 -18.99
CA ALA A 93 -4.57 7.64 -17.88
C ALA A 93 -5.42 8.77 -17.32
N ALA A 94 -6.05 9.58 -18.18
CA ALA A 94 -6.95 10.63 -17.75
C ALA A 94 -8.22 10.08 -17.09
N TYR A 95 -8.75 8.95 -17.56
CA TYR A 95 -9.84 8.24 -16.89
C TYR A 95 -9.46 7.82 -15.47
N GLY A 96 -8.23 7.35 -15.27
CA GLY A 96 -7.70 6.97 -13.95
C GLY A 96 -7.65 8.12 -12.94
N LEU A 97 -7.57 9.36 -13.41
CA LEU A 97 -7.51 10.58 -12.58
C LEU A 97 -8.89 11.17 -12.24
N LEU A 98 -9.98 10.62 -12.78
CA LEU A 98 -11.34 11.08 -12.49
C LEU A 98 -11.78 10.71 -11.08
N SER A 99 -12.76 11.46 -10.54
CA SER A 99 -13.45 11.08 -9.31
C SER A 99 -14.19 9.75 -9.46
N ASP A 100 -14.42 9.03 -8.35
CA ASP A 100 -15.11 7.73 -8.37
C ASP A 100 -16.51 7.82 -9.01
N GLY A 101 -17.24 8.91 -8.71
CA GLY A 101 -18.55 9.17 -9.31
C GLY A 101 -18.51 9.42 -10.81
N ALA A 102 -17.42 10.01 -11.35
CA ALA A 102 -17.25 10.21 -12.79
C ALA A 102 -16.83 8.91 -13.50
N LYS A 103 -16.00 8.08 -12.85
CA LYS A 103 -15.61 6.75 -13.37
C LYS A 103 -16.82 5.84 -13.52
N ASP A 104 -17.72 5.80 -12.55
CA ASP A 104 -18.93 4.97 -12.61
C ASP A 104 -19.84 5.30 -13.81
N LEU A 105 -19.83 6.56 -14.26
CA LEU A 105 -20.62 7.02 -15.40
C LEU A 105 -19.96 6.80 -16.76
N LEU A 106 -18.66 6.50 -16.81
CA LEU A 106 -17.84 6.39 -18.03
C LEU A 106 -17.33 4.95 -18.30
N LEU A 107 -17.99 3.95 -17.71
CA LEU A 107 -17.59 2.54 -17.87
C LEU A 107 -17.58 2.07 -19.33
N ALA A 108 -18.56 2.52 -20.14
CA ALA A 108 -18.64 2.12 -21.55
C ALA A 108 -17.49 2.70 -22.38
N GLU A 109 -17.10 3.94 -22.10
CA GLU A 109 -15.95 4.61 -22.71
C GLU A 109 -14.64 3.95 -22.29
N LYS A 110 -14.50 3.56 -21.02
CA LYS A 110 -13.37 2.78 -20.54
C LYS A 110 -13.26 1.43 -21.27
N ASP A 111 -14.35 0.68 -21.36
CA ASP A 111 -14.37 -0.62 -22.03
C ASP A 111 -14.00 -0.50 -23.51
N LEU A 112 -14.49 0.54 -24.20
CA LEU A 112 -14.07 0.85 -25.56
C LEU A 112 -12.56 1.12 -25.64
N LEU A 113 -12.01 2.00 -24.77
CA LEU A 113 -10.58 2.31 -24.76
C LEU A 113 -9.71 1.08 -24.51
N LEU A 114 -10.17 0.16 -23.66
CA LEU A 114 -9.49 -1.12 -23.41
C LEU A 114 -9.52 -2.05 -24.63
N SER A 115 -10.68 -2.18 -25.29
CA SER A 115 -10.80 -2.91 -26.56
C SER A 115 -9.88 -2.34 -27.65
N LEU A 116 -9.85 -1.01 -27.79
CA LEU A 116 -8.97 -0.34 -28.74
C LEU A 116 -7.49 -0.58 -28.43
N LEU A 117 -7.11 -0.56 -27.15
CA LEU A 117 -5.73 -0.84 -26.76
C LEU A 117 -5.35 -2.30 -27.00
N ALA A 118 -6.25 -3.25 -26.71
CA ALA A 118 -6.02 -4.67 -26.96
C ALA A 118 -5.77 -4.93 -28.46
N GLU A 119 -6.56 -4.30 -29.33
CA GLU A 119 -6.38 -4.39 -30.79
C GLU A 119 -5.06 -3.73 -31.23
N ILE A 120 -4.69 -2.58 -30.64
CA ILE A 120 -3.38 -1.94 -30.89
C ILE A 120 -2.23 -2.85 -30.47
N ILE A 121 -2.31 -3.50 -29.30
CA ILE A 121 -1.30 -4.43 -28.81
C ILE A 121 -1.22 -5.65 -29.74
N ALA A 122 -2.35 -6.16 -30.22
CA ALA A 122 -2.38 -7.21 -31.23
C ALA A 122 -1.69 -6.76 -32.53
N PHE A 123 -1.91 -5.52 -32.97
CA PHE A 123 -1.19 -4.96 -34.12
C PHE A 123 0.30 -4.78 -33.90
N GLU A 124 0.73 -4.31 -32.72
CA GLU A 124 2.15 -4.17 -32.36
C GLU A 124 2.85 -5.53 -32.28
N ASN A 125 2.13 -6.56 -31.86
CA ASN A 125 2.59 -7.95 -31.83
C ASN A 125 2.14 -8.72 -33.08
N SER A 126 2.09 -8.04 -34.23
CA SER A 126 1.82 -8.68 -35.52
C SER A 126 2.91 -8.37 -36.54
N GLU A 127 3.17 -9.33 -37.41
CA GLU A 127 4.05 -9.20 -38.55
C GLU A 127 3.19 -8.96 -39.80
N PHE A 128 3.30 -7.78 -40.42
CA PHE A 128 2.55 -7.42 -41.62
C PHE A 128 3.44 -7.47 -42.86
N LEU A 129 3.18 -8.44 -43.75
CA LEU A 129 3.97 -8.65 -44.96
C LEU A 129 3.51 -7.71 -46.07
N ASP A 130 4.11 -6.52 -46.09
CA ASP A 130 3.94 -5.55 -47.17
C ASP A 130 4.83 -5.89 -48.37
N PHE A 131 4.18 -6.26 -49.47
CA PHE A 131 4.83 -6.62 -50.73
C PHE A 131 5.16 -5.42 -51.62
N GLU A 132 4.67 -4.21 -51.32
CA GLU A 132 4.85 -3.02 -52.14
C GLU A 132 6.32 -2.62 -52.30
N GLY A 133 7.14 -2.86 -51.28
CA GLY A 133 8.57 -2.57 -51.31
C GLY A 133 9.40 -3.47 -52.22
N TYR A 134 8.82 -4.55 -52.77
CA TYR A 134 9.56 -5.67 -53.35
C TYR A 134 9.08 -5.99 -54.77
N VAL A 135 10.00 -6.11 -55.73
CA VAL A 135 9.66 -6.42 -57.14
C VAL A 135 10.44 -7.62 -57.63
N TYR A 136 9.74 -8.71 -57.92
CA TYR A 136 10.31 -9.98 -58.37
C TYR A 136 9.54 -10.57 -59.56
N ASP A 137 9.44 -9.80 -60.66
CA ASP A 137 8.72 -10.18 -61.89
C ASP A 137 9.31 -11.40 -62.64
N THR A 138 10.57 -11.75 -62.36
CA THR A 138 11.23 -12.92 -62.97
C THR A 138 11.17 -14.18 -62.10
N GLY A 139 10.57 -14.07 -60.91
CA GLY A 139 10.47 -15.14 -59.91
C GLY A 139 11.59 -15.10 -58.86
N LEU A 140 11.22 -15.34 -57.61
CA LEU A 140 12.07 -15.41 -56.42
C LEU A 140 12.26 -16.88 -56.00
N THR A 141 13.51 -17.35 -56.07
CA THR A 141 13.99 -18.54 -55.35
C THR A 141 15.18 -18.11 -54.48
N GLY A 142 14.94 -17.86 -53.20
CA GLY A 142 15.94 -17.30 -52.30
C GLY A 142 15.32 -16.59 -51.10
N THR A 143 16.18 -16.03 -50.25
CA THR A 143 15.76 -15.29 -49.06
C THR A 143 15.43 -13.84 -49.38
N VAL A 144 14.40 -13.31 -48.71
CA VAL A 144 14.04 -11.90 -48.68
C VAL A 144 13.87 -11.46 -47.23
N ASP A 145 14.34 -10.26 -46.90
CA ASP A 145 14.14 -9.67 -45.57
C ASP A 145 12.94 -8.73 -45.65
N MET A 146 11.92 -9.00 -44.83
CA MET A 146 10.71 -8.20 -44.70
C MET A 146 10.54 -7.86 -43.23
N ASN A 147 10.52 -6.56 -42.94
CA ASN A 147 10.43 -6.00 -41.58
C ASN A 147 11.46 -6.56 -40.58
N GLY A 148 12.67 -6.90 -41.04
CA GLY A 148 13.73 -7.44 -40.18
C GLY A 148 13.60 -8.94 -39.88
N ARG A 149 12.66 -9.63 -40.54
CA ARG A 149 12.54 -11.09 -40.53
C ARG A 149 12.96 -11.68 -41.87
N THR A 150 13.63 -12.81 -41.80
CA THR A 150 14.06 -13.59 -42.95
C THR A 150 12.93 -14.47 -43.45
N TRP A 151 12.55 -14.26 -44.69
CA TRP A 151 11.60 -15.09 -45.45
C TRP A 151 12.34 -15.82 -46.57
N TYR A 152 11.80 -16.94 -47.02
CA TYR A 152 12.32 -17.70 -48.15
C TYR A 152 11.20 -17.99 -49.15
N GLY A 153 11.37 -17.50 -50.37
CA GLY A 153 10.52 -17.85 -51.50
C GLY A 153 11.15 -18.97 -52.32
N ASN A 154 10.34 -19.94 -52.73
CA ASN A 154 10.71 -20.95 -53.72
C ASN A 154 9.84 -20.81 -54.97
N ALA A 155 10.39 -20.20 -56.03
CA ALA A 155 9.73 -19.98 -57.31
C ALA A 155 8.41 -19.18 -57.22
N VAL A 156 8.37 -18.19 -56.32
CA VAL A 156 7.24 -17.28 -56.09
C VAL A 156 7.41 -15.99 -56.90
N TYR A 157 6.36 -15.22 -57.15
CA TYR A 157 6.48 -13.88 -57.74
C TYR A 157 5.89 -12.86 -56.79
N ILE A 158 6.53 -11.69 -56.67
CA ILE A 158 5.99 -10.54 -55.94
C ILE A 158 5.91 -9.42 -56.96
N SER A 159 4.72 -9.24 -57.53
CA SER A 159 4.54 -8.48 -58.77
C SER A 159 3.09 -8.01 -58.87
N ASN A 160 2.87 -6.89 -59.56
CA ASN A 160 1.56 -6.41 -59.99
C ASN A 160 1.38 -6.54 -61.52
N ASP A 161 2.22 -7.34 -62.18
CA ASP A 161 2.08 -7.63 -63.62
C ASP A 161 0.84 -8.52 -63.83
N PRO A 162 -0.05 -8.20 -64.80
CA PRO A 162 -1.23 -9.00 -65.12
C PRO A 162 -0.95 -10.48 -65.48
N ALA A 163 0.31 -10.84 -65.76
CA ALA A 163 0.72 -12.22 -65.97
C ALA A 163 0.80 -13.05 -64.68
N TYR A 164 0.89 -12.41 -63.52
CA TYR A 164 1.09 -13.04 -62.22
C TYR A 164 0.14 -12.52 -61.14
N ASP A 165 -0.47 -11.35 -61.34
CA ASP A 165 -1.37 -10.70 -60.40
C ASP A 165 -2.79 -10.54 -60.97
N VAL A 166 -3.78 -10.73 -60.11
CA VAL A 166 -5.19 -10.41 -60.38
C VAL A 166 -5.57 -9.01 -59.93
N TRP A 167 -4.81 -8.45 -58.99
CA TRP A 167 -5.04 -7.16 -58.35
C TRP A 167 -3.93 -6.19 -58.75
N ASN A 168 -3.98 -5.70 -60.00
CA ASN A 168 -2.89 -4.94 -60.64
C ASN A 168 -2.55 -3.56 -60.03
N ASP A 169 -3.26 -3.14 -58.98
CA ASP A 169 -3.07 -1.82 -58.34
C ASP A 169 -1.97 -1.87 -57.26
N THR A 170 -1.83 -3.00 -56.55
CA THR A 170 -0.76 -3.31 -55.56
C THR A 170 -0.05 -4.60 -55.96
N ARG A 171 1.12 -4.90 -55.40
CA ARG A 171 1.87 -6.13 -55.64
C ARG A 171 1.41 -7.19 -54.68
N SER A 172 1.02 -8.35 -55.20
CA SER A 172 0.71 -9.51 -54.37
C SER A 172 1.76 -10.63 -54.51
N LEU A 173 1.74 -11.56 -53.56
CA LEU A 173 2.52 -12.79 -53.60
C LEU A 173 1.81 -13.83 -54.47
N ALA A 174 2.34 -14.06 -55.67
CA ALA A 174 1.84 -15.07 -56.59
C ALA A 174 2.54 -16.42 -56.40
N LEU A 175 1.74 -17.45 -56.12
CA LEU A 175 2.16 -18.83 -55.87
C LEU A 175 1.56 -19.77 -56.91
N LYS A 176 2.40 -20.55 -57.59
CA LYS A 176 1.97 -21.62 -58.52
C LYS A 176 2.25 -23.00 -57.94
N THR A 177 1.71 -24.05 -58.56
CA THR A 177 1.95 -25.44 -58.15
C THR A 177 3.44 -25.74 -57.90
N GLY A 178 3.77 -26.16 -56.68
CA GLY A 178 5.13 -26.49 -56.23
C GLY A 178 5.95 -25.32 -55.68
N ALA A 179 5.43 -24.09 -55.74
CA ALA A 179 6.00 -22.93 -55.08
C ALA A 179 5.64 -22.90 -53.59
N TYR A 180 6.40 -22.17 -52.77
CA TYR A 180 6.04 -21.88 -51.38
C TYR A 180 6.76 -20.63 -50.89
N PHE A 181 6.19 -19.99 -49.86
CA PHE A 181 6.79 -18.85 -49.17
C PHE A 181 6.76 -19.11 -47.67
N GLU A 182 7.92 -19.09 -47.02
CA GLU A 182 8.07 -19.51 -45.61
C GLU A 182 8.92 -18.56 -44.79
N SER A 183 8.62 -18.47 -43.50
CA SER A 183 9.49 -17.80 -42.53
C SER A 183 10.70 -18.68 -42.24
N ARG A 184 11.86 -18.03 -42.05
CA ARG A 184 13.10 -18.68 -41.62
C ARG A 184 13.51 -18.29 -40.21
N ASP A 185 12.96 -17.19 -39.71
CA ASP A 185 13.07 -16.77 -38.33
C ASP A 185 11.81 -17.22 -37.57
N LEU A 186 12.02 -17.87 -36.42
CA LEU A 186 10.94 -18.40 -35.60
C LEU A 186 10.08 -17.28 -35.01
N PHE A 187 8.77 -17.50 -34.98
CA PHE A 187 7.84 -16.79 -34.13
C PHE A 187 7.96 -17.39 -32.73
N ILE A 188 8.84 -16.80 -31.90
CA ILE A 188 9.33 -17.40 -30.65
C ILE A 188 8.20 -17.71 -29.66
N ASN A 189 7.21 -16.82 -29.59
CA ASN A 189 6.11 -16.98 -28.64
C ASN A 189 4.96 -17.83 -29.18
N GLY A 190 4.97 -18.15 -30.47
CA GLY A 190 3.82 -18.74 -31.14
C GLY A 190 3.09 -17.77 -32.07
N ILE A 191 2.00 -18.24 -32.67
CA ILE A 191 1.10 -17.48 -33.54
C ILE A 191 -0.34 -17.79 -33.14
N ASP A 192 -1.13 -16.75 -32.91
CA ASP A 192 -2.55 -16.86 -32.59
C ASP A 192 -3.40 -16.91 -33.86
N GLN A 193 -3.19 -15.98 -34.79
CA GLN A 193 -4.03 -15.81 -35.99
C GLN A 193 -3.22 -15.31 -37.19
N ILE A 194 -3.67 -15.64 -38.41
CA ILE A 194 -3.20 -15.03 -39.64
C ILE A 194 -4.40 -14.48 -40.40
N THR A 195 -4.32 -13.23 -40.84
CA THR A 195 -5.32 -12.61 -41.72
C THR A 195 -4.69 -12.28 -43.06
N LEU A 196 -5.42 -12.47 -44.15
CA LEU A 196 -4.91 -12.23 -45.50
C LEU A 196 -6.03 -12.06 -46.52
N TYR A 197 -5.68 -11.48 -47.66
CA TYR A 197 -6.51 -11.45 -48.86
C TYR A 197 -5.99 -12.47 -49.88
N HIS A 198 -6.90 -13.16 -50.57
CA HIS A 198 -6.53 -14.15 -51.58
C HIS A 198 -7.40 -14.12 -52.82
N GLY A 199 -6.80 -14.52 -53.94
CA GLY A 199 -7.45 -14.60 -55.26
C GLY A 199 -6.68 -15.53 -56.19
N ALA A 200 -7.19 -15.72 -57.42
CA ALA A 200 -6.55 -16.59 -58.40
C ALA A 200 -6.59 -16.06 -59.82
N LEU A 201 -5.45 -16.15 -60.50
CA LEU A 201 -5.30 -15.78 -61.90
C LEU A 201 -6.07 -16.75 -62.81
N ASN A 202 -6.78 -16.21 -63.81
CA ASN A 202 -7.66 -16.97 -64.71
C ASN A 202 -8.75 -17.78 -63.97
N TYR A 203 -9.28 -17.23 -62.88
CA TYR A 203 -10.40 -17.84 -62.13
C TYR A 203 -11.57 -18.23 -63.07
N ASN A 204 -12.23 -19.37 -62.79
CA ASN A 204 -13.26 -20.03 -63.62
C ASN A 204 -12.79 -20.71 -64.92
N ASN A 205 -11.50 -21.04 -65.07
CA ASN A 205 -10.99 -21.81 -66.21
C ASN A 205 -11.20 -23.35 -66.12
N GLY A 206 -11.88 -23.83 -65.08
CA GLY A 206 -12.11 -25.26 -64.81
C GLY A 206 -11.05 -25.90 -63.90
N ALA A 207 -10.04 -25.17 -63.45
CA ALA A 207 -9.12 -25.60 -62.40
C ALA A 207 -9.68 -25.33 -60.99
N THR A 208 -9.20 -26.08 -60.01
CA THR A 208 -9.44 -25.82 -58.58
C THR A 208 -8.28 -24.99 -58.02
N PHE A 209 -8.62 -23.97 -57.23
CA PHE A 209 -7.67 -23.07 -56.60
C PHE A 209 -7.88 -23.08 -55.09
N ALA A 210 -6.87 -23.50 -54.36
CA ALA A 210 -6.84 -23.46 -52.91
C ALA A 210 -5.41 -23.25 -52.43
N PHE A 211 -5.24 -23.01 -51.13
CA PHE A 211 -3.93 -23.02 -50.49
C PHE A 211 -4.03 -23.60 -49.09
N LYS A 212 -2.87 -23.87 -48.52
CA LYS A 212 -2.73 -24.33 -47.15
C LYS A 212 -1.61 -23.59 -46.46
N ILE A 213 -1.76 -23.45 -45.15
CA ILE A 213 -0.71 -22.93 -44.29
C ILE A 213 -0.13 -24.11 -43.52
N GLU A 214 1.19 -24.18 -43.53
CA GLU A 214 1.97 -25.21 -42.85
C GLU A 214 2.83 -24.57 -41.78
N TYR A 215 3.15 -25.32 -40.73
CA TYR A 215 4.02 -24.88 -39.66
C TYR A 215 5.11 -25.91 -39.35
N GLU A 216 6.22 -25.42 -38.81
CA GLU A 216 7.34 -26.22 -38.32
C GLU A 216 7.65 -25.75 -36.89
N LEU A 217 7.47 -26.64 -35.91
CA LEU A 217 7.79 -26.33 -34.52
C LEU A 217 9.31 -26.34 -34.30
N GLN A 218 9.81 -25.43 -33.46
CA GLN A 218 11.21 -25.43 -33.02
C GLN A 218 11.61 -26.76 -32.37
N THR A 219 10.67 -27.42 -31.69
CA THR A 219 10.87 -28.72 -31.04
C THR A 219 11.04 -29.87 -32.05
N ASN A 220 10.69 -29.66 -33.33
CA ASN A 220 10.80 -30.66 -34.40
C ASN A 220 11.22 -30.04 -35.75
N PRO A 221 12.45 -29.51 -35.86
CA PRO A 221 12.91 -28.81 -37.06
C PRO A 221 13.05 -29.79 -38.24
N GLY A 222 12.67 -29.33 -39.43
CA GLY A 222 12.67 -30.08 -40.69
C GLY A 222 11.36 -30.78 -41.03
N VAL A 223 10.35 -30.73 -40.15
CA VAL A 223 9.05 -31.39 -40.35
C VAL A 223 7.96 -30.34 -40.42
N TRP A 224 7.35 -30.22 -41.59
CA TRP A 224 6.24 -29.31 -41.85
C TRP A 224 4.90 -30.03 -41.72
N LEU A 225 4.02 -29.47 -40.89
CA LEU A 225 2.66 -29.96 -40.65
C LEU A 225 1.66 -28.97 -41.24
N THR A 226 0.58 -29.45 -41.86
CA THR A 226 -0.50 -28.56 -42.32
C THR A 226 -1.38 -28.18 -41.14
N LEU A 227 -1.77 -26.90 -41.03
CA LEU A 227 -2.74 -26.45 -40.03
C LEU A 227 -3.99 -27.33 -40.10
N GLN A 228 -4.57 -27.64 -38.95
CA GLN A 228 -5.74 -28.51 -38.88
C GLN A 228 -6.95 -27.70 -38.42
N GLU A 229 -8.09 -27.91 -39.05
CA GLU A 229 -9.38 -27.46 -38.53
C GLU A 229 -10.29 -28.68 -38.36
N GLY A 230 -10.82 -28.88 -37.15
CA GLY A 230 -11.67 -30.04 -36.85
C GLY A 230 -10.98 -31.40 -36.97
N GLY A 231 -9.64 -31.45 -36.92
CA GLY A 231 -8.84 -32.69 -37.02
C GLY A 231 -8.54 -33.15 -38.45
N SER A 232 -8.74 -32.28 -39.45
CA SER A 232 -8.34 -32.47 -40.83
C SER A 232 -7.51 -31.30 -41.36
N ASP A 233 -6.66 -31.54 -42.35
CA ASP A 233 -5.89 -30.51 -43.04
C ASP A 233 -6.80 -29.34 -43.46
N LEU A 234 -6.50 -28.15 -42.96
CA LEU A 234 -7.16 -26.91 -43.34
C LEU A 234 -6.68 -26.50 -44.73
N ILE A 235 -7.58 -26.67 -45.71
CA ILE A 235 -7.39 -26.24 -47.09
C ILE A 235 -8.36 -25.08 -47.35
N ILE A 236 -7.81 -23.91 -47.66
CA ILE A 236 -8.57 -22.68 -47.87
C ILE A 236 -8.84 -22.54 -49.36
N ASP A 237 -10.10 -22.66 -49.75
CA ASP A 237 -10.55 -22.51 -51.13
C ASP A 237 -10.50 -21.04 -51.57
N VAL A 238 -9.94 -20.81 -52.76
CA VAL A 238 -9.97 -19.50 -53.41
C VAL A 238 -11.26 -19.38 -54.21
N ILE A 239 -12.10 -18.39 -53.86
CA ILE A 239 -13.47 -18.26 -54.37
C ILE A 239 -13.69 -17.08 -55.32
N SER A 240 -12.66 -16.27 -55.57
CA SER A 240 -12.73 -15.13 -56.49
C SER A 240 -11.40 -14.88 -57.21
N GLY A 241 -11.49 -14.28 -58.39
CA GLY A 241 -10.35 -13.67 -59.08
C GLY A 241 -10.22 -12.17 -58.75
N THR A 242 -11.33 -11.43 -58.80
CA THR A 242 -11.44 -10.01 -58.38
C THR A 242 -12.86 -9.70 -57.87
N PRO A 243 -13.03 -8.93 -56.76
CA PRO A 243 -11.99 -8.53 -55.80
C PRO A 243 -11.42 -9.72 -55.03
N LEU A 244 -10.27 -9.55 -54.37
CA LEU A 244 -9.70 -10.57 -53.49
C LEU A 244 -10.66 -10.88 -52.34
N SER A 245 -10.66 -12.12 -51.88
CA SER A 245 -11.45 -12.58 -50.73
C SER A 245 -10.63 -12.46 -49.45
N TYR A 246 -11.20 -11.86 -48.42
CA TYR A 246 -10.59 -11.81 -47.08
C TYR A 246 -10.76 -13.15 -46.36
N SER A 247 -9.76 -13.54 -45.57
CA SER A 247 -9.85 -14.72 -44.69
C SER A 247 -9.08 -14.52 -43.41
N GLU A 248 -9.68 -14.98 -42.32
CA GLU A 248 -9.08 -15.11 -41.00
C GLU A 248 -8.79 -16.57 -40.72
N VAL A 249 -7.55 -16.87 -40.37
CA VAL A 249 -7.07 -18.24 -40.13
C VAL A 249 -6.55 -18.32 -38.70
N ASN A 250 -7.27 -19.05 -37.86
CA ASN A 250 -6.84 -19.31 -36.49
C ASN A 250 -5.70 -20.32 -36.48
N VAL A 251 -4.57 -19.95 -35.86
CA VAL A 251 -3.37 -20.80 -35.74
C VAL A 251 -3.29 -21.38 -34.34
N ASN A 252 -3.43 -20.56 -33.30
CA ASN A 252 -3.48 -20.94 -31.88
C ASN A 252 -2.34 -21.89 -31.43
N ILE A 253 -1.11 -21.65 -31.90
CA ILE A 253 0.07 -22.40 -31.49
C ILE A 253 0.91 -21.50 -30.61
N THR A 254 1.09 -21.86 -29.34
CA THR A 254 1.85 -21.09 -28.33
C THR A 254 3.32 -21.52 -28.22
N GLU A 255 3.75 -22.46 -29.07
CA GLU A 255 5.14 -22.90 -29.18
C GLU A 255 5.86 -22.14 -30.29
N ALA A 256 7.16 -21.97 -30.17
CA ALA A 256 7.97 -21.38 -31.22
C ALA A 256 7.82 -22.13 -32.56
N LEU A 257 7.44 -21.43 -33.63
CA LEU A 257 7.24 -22.04 -34.95
C LEU A 257 7.72 -21.18 -36.12
N ASN A 258 7.97 -21.82 -37.26
CA ASN A 258 7.98 -21.19 -38.58
C ASN A 258 6.64 -21.46 -39.29
N ILE A 259 6.25 -20.57 -40.22
CA ILE A 259 5.08 -20.77 -41.08
C ILE A 259 5.43 -20.80 -42.56
N ARG A 260 4.60 -21.46 -43.36
CA ARG A 260 4.73 -21.57 -44.80
C ARG A 260 3.38 -21.56 -45.51
N PHE A 261 3.29 -20.76 -46.58
CA PHE A 261 2.15 -20.73 -47.49
C PHE A 261 2.44 -21.61 -48.71
N THR A 262 1.54 -22.57 -48.98
CA THR A 262 1.68 -23.53 -50.08
C THR A 262 0.39 -23.59 -50.92
N PRO A 263 0.46 -23.37 -52.25
CA PRO A 263 -0.70 -23.45 -53.14
C PRO A 263 -1.10 -24.90 -53.43
N VAL A 264 -2.40 -25.11 -53.62
CA VAL A 264 -3.03 -26.37 -54.01
C VAL A 264 -3.89 -26.10 -55.24
N ILE A 265 -3.26 -26.17 -56.43
CA ILE A 265 -3.88 -25.84 -57.71
C ILE A 265 -3.87 -27.06 -58.63
N SER A 266 -4.96 -27.32 -59.36
CA SER A 266 -5.02 -28.46 -60.28
C SER A 266 -4.32 -28.20 -61.63
N ASN A 267 -4.02 -26.95 -61.96
CA ASN A 267 -3.28 -26.51 -63.15
C ASN A 267 -1.88 -25.99 -62.76
N THR A 268 -0.88 -26.27 -63.60
CA THR A 268 0.51 -25.88 -63.37
C THR A 268 0.87 -24.51 -63.98
N ALA A 269 -0.02 -23.91 -64.75
CA ALA A 269 0.20 -22.62 -65.43
C ALA A 269 -0.42 -21.41 -64.70
N ASP A 270 -1.32 -21.61 -63.75
CA ASP A 270 -2.01 -20.53 -63.03
C ASP A 270 -1.40 -20.29 -61.64
N TYR A 271 -1.78 -19.16 -61.05
CA TYR A 271 -1.28 -18.64 -59.77
C TYR A 271 -2.44 -18.34 -58.83
N ILE A 272 -2.22 -18.57 -57.54
CA ILE A 272 -2.97 -17.87 -56.49
C ILE A 272 -2.20 -16.62 -56.09
N ASN A 273 -2.92 -15.59 -55.70
CA ASN A 273 -2.38 -14.34 -55.19
C ASN A 273 -2.76 -14.22 -53.73
N LEU A 274 -1.77 -14.00 -52.86
CA LEU A 274 -1.96 -13.65 -51.46
C LEU A 274 -1.49 -12.20 -51.27
N ASP A 275 -2.28 -11.40 -50.59
CA ASP A 275 -1.99 -9.99 -50.33
C ASP A 275 -2.36 -9.61 -48.89
N ASP A 276 -1.82 -8.50 -48.40
CA ASP A 276 -2.07 -7.96 -47.06
C ASP A 276 -2.00 -9.03 -45.94
N ILE A 277 -0.97 -9.88 -45.97
CA ILE A 277 -0.81 -10.96 -45.00
C ILE A 277 -0.35 -10.36 -43.66
N ARG A 278 -1.15 -10.54 -42.61
CA ARG A 278 -0.80 -10.19 -41.24
C ARG A 278 -0.78 -11.43 -40.36
N ILE A 279 0.28 -11.60 -39.59
CA ILE A 279 0.50 -12.74 -38.70
C ILE A 279 0.55 -12.22 -37.28
N TYR A 280 -0.43 -12.55 -36.46
CA TYR A 280 -0.53 -12.15 -35.06
C TYR A 280 0.27 -13.14 -34.19
N GLU A 281 1.36 -12.66 -33.60
CA GLU A 281 2.17 -13.45 -32.68
C GLU A 281 1.44 -13.68 -31.36
N HIS A 282 1.71 -14.81 -30.74
CA HIS A 282 1.11 -15.13 -29.45
C HIS A 282 1.62 -14.20 -28.35
N VAL A 283 0.68 -13.57 -27.64
CA VAL A 283 0.99 -12.66 -26.52
C VAL A 283 1.01 -13.44 -25.21
N VAL A 284 2.10 -13.33 -24.44
CA VAL A 284 2.23 -14.00 -23.13
C VAL A 284 1.25 -13.38 -22.13
N SER A 285 0.44 -14.22 -21.48
CA SER A 285 -0.69 -13.78 -20.65
C SER A 285 -0.30 -12.86 -19.48
N SER A 286 -1.13 -11.85 -19.22
CA SER A 286 -1.10 -11.00 -18.02
C SER A 286 -0.98 -11.75 -16.69
N ALA A 287 -1.43 -13.01 -16.63
CA ALA A 287 -1.26 -13.87 -15.46
C ALA A 287 0.20 -14.06 -15.02
N LEU A 288 1.14 -14.12 -15.98
CA LEU A 288 2.57 -14.31 -15.67
C LEU A 288 3.22 -13.01 -15.18
N GLU A 289 2.79 -11.86 -15.69
CA GLU A 289 3.23 -10.54 -15.22
C GLU A 289 2.78 -10.29 -13.78
N VAL A 290 1.54 -10.67 -13.46
CA VAL A 290 0.97 -10.60 -12.10
C VAL A 290 1.75 -11.49 -11.14
N GLU A 291 2.03 -12.75 -11.52
CA GLU A 291 2.79 -13.69 -10.69
C GLU A 291 4.23 -13.18 -10.45
N SER A 292 4.86 -12.65 -11.50
CA SER A 292 6.21 -12.08 -11.42
C SER A 292 6.25 -10.85 -10.51
N TYR A 293 5.27 -9.95 -10.63
CA TYR A 293 5.17 -8.76 -9.79
C TYR A 293 4.99 -9.12 -8.31
N ARG A 294 4.04 -10.01 -7.98
CA ARG A 294 3.83 -10.49 -6.60
C ARG A 294 5.07 -11.15 -6.03
N THR A 295 5.81 -11.90 -6.84
CA THR A 295 7.04 -12.58 -6.40
C THR A 295 8.16 -11.59 -6.11
N ILE A 296 8.38 -10.61 -6.99
CA ILE A 296 9.47 -9.63 -6.85
C ILE A 296 9.21 -8.67 -5.68
N TYR A 297 7.96 -8.23 -5.51
CA TYR A 297 7.58 -7.23 -4.51
C TYR A 297 6.93 -7.82 -3.26
N ALA A 298 6.98 -9.14 -3.07
CA ALA A 298 6.38 -9.86 -1.94
C ALA A 298 6.68 -9.20 -0.58
N GLY A 299 7.91 -8.73 -0.38
CA GLY A 299 8.31 -8.08 0.87
C GLY A 299 7.52 -6.79 1.17
N VAL A 300 7.35 -5.91 0.19
CA VAL A 300 6.62 -4.66 0.38
C VAL A 300 5.11 -4.89 0.45
N LEU A 301 4.61 -5.94 -0.21
CA LEU A 301 3.20 -6.32 -0.23
C LEU A 301 2.74 -6.99 1.09
N LEU A 302 3.67 -7.32 1.99
CA LEU A 302 3.38 -7.77 3.35
C LEU A 302 3.25 -6.60 4.35
N LEU A 303 3.63 -5.40 3.95
CA LEU A 303 3.52 -4.22 4.82
C LEU A 303 2.07 -3.75 4.94
N THR A 304 1.79 -3.05 6.02
CA THR A 304 0.51 -2.41 6.32
C THR A 304 0.76 -0.97 6.73
N THR A 305 -0.27 -0.14 6.79
CA THR A 305 -0.14 1.24 7.32
C THR A 305 0.34 1.28 8.78
N GLN A 306 0.27 0.17 9.51
CA GLN A 306 0.77 0.08 10.89
C GLN A 306 2.23 -0.41 10.97
N THR A 307 2.73 -1.09 9.94
CA THR A 307 4.06 -1.73 9.94
C THR A 307 5.05 -1.08 8.99
N VAL A 308 4.58 -0.20 8.10
CA VAL A 308 5.42 0.53 7.16
C VAL A 308 6.23 1.61 7.86
N GLU A 309 7.52 1.70 7.51
CA GLU A 309 8.43 2.72 8.02
C GLU A 309 8.91 3.65 6.89
N ILE A 310 9.40 4.83 7.23
CA ILE A 310 10.03 5.78 6.27
C ILE A 310 11.15 5.10 5.45
N SER A 311 11.84 4.11 6.02
CA SER A 311 12.91 3.38 5.34
C SER A 311 12.42 2.55 4.14
N ASP A 312 11.13 2.21 4.11
CA ASP A 312 10.49 1.44 3.04
C ASP A 312 10.15 2.27 1.80
N LEU A 313 10.28 3.61 1.86
CA LEU A 313 9.93 4.52 0.77
C LEU A 313 10.54 4.10 -0.57
N GLY A 314 11.81 3.67 -0.57
CA GLY A 314 12.49 3.22 -1.77
C GLY A 314 11.86 1.95 -2.37
N ALA A 315 11.40 1.02 -1.54
CA ALA A 315 10.75 -0.21 -1.97
C ALA A 315 9.32 0.06 -2.48
N VAL A 316 8.53 0.86 -1.74
CA VAL A 316 7.15 1.24 -2.12
C VAL A 316 7.15 2.00 -3.44
N THR A 317 8.01 3.00 -3.58
CA THR A 317 8.11 3.78 -4.84
C THR A 317 8.61 2.94 -6.01
N SER A 318 9.51 1.98 -5.78
CA SER A 318 9.95 1.04 -6.81
C SER A 318 8.84 0.09 -7.24
N ALA A 319 7.99 -0.37 -6.31
CA ALA A 319 6.85 -1.22 -6.60
C ALA A 319 5.75 -0.47 -7.36
N LEU A 320 5.43 0.76 -6.97
CA LEU A 320 4.50 1.64 -7.70
C LEU A 320 4.99 1.91 -9.12
N ALA A 321 6.27 2.28 -9.29
CA ALA A 321 6.85 2.53 -10.61
C ALA A 321 6.85 1.28 -11.49
N ALA A 322 7.02 0.08 -10.92
CA ALA A 322 6.96 -1.16 -11.67
C ALA A 322 5.53 -1.57 -12.03
N TYR A 323 4.55 -1.26 -11.17
CA TYR A 323 3.13 -1.48 -11.45
C TYR A 323 2.68 -0.66 -12.67
N ASP A 324 3.11 0.59 -12.75
CA ASP A 324 2.79 1.50 -13.87
C ASP A 324 3.33 1.00 -15.22
N LEU A 325 4.25 0.03 -15.23
CA LEU A 325 4.85 -0.55 -16.44
C LEU A 325 4.21 -1.89 -16.88
N LEU A 326 3.26 -2.43 -16.12
CA LEU A 326 2.57 -3.69 -16.44
C LEU A 326 1.48 -3.51 -17.51
N SER A 327 1.08 -4.61 -18.16
CA SER A 327 -0.12 -4.62 -19.01
C SER A 327 -1.37 -4.24 -18.21
N ILE A 328 -2.41 -3.74 -18.89
CA ILE A 328 -3.63 -3.30 -18.20
C ILE A 328 -4.37 -4.47 -17.57
N GLU A 329 -4.41 -5.65 -18.20
CA GLU A 329 -5.01 -6.82 -17.56
C GLU A 329 -4.24 -7.21 -16.29
N ALA A 330 -2.91 -7.05 -16.27
CA ALA A 330 -2.10 -7.29 -15.08
C ALA A 330 -2.31 -6.21 -14.00
N GLN A 331 -2.39 -4.93 -14.38
CA GLN A 331 -2.72 -3.83 -13.47
C GLN A 331 -4.09 -4.02 -12.83
N ALA A 332 -5.10 -4.41 -13.62
CA ALA A 332 -6.45 -4.71 -13.15
C ALA A 332 -6.46 -5.87 -12.15
N ALA A 333 -5.67 -6.92 -12.39
CA ALA A 333 -5.53 -8.08 -11.51
C ALA A 333 -4.74 -7.78 -10.21
N LEU A 334 -4.01 -6.67 -10.16
CA LEU A 334 -3.20 -6.20 -9.02
C LEU A 334 -3.80 -4.96 -8.34
N GLY A 335 -5.08 -4.67 -8.56
CA GLY A 335 -5.72 -3.46 -8.02
C GLY A 335 -5.70 -3.36 -6.49
N VAL A 336 -5.76 -4.49 -5.78
CA VAL A 336 -5.68 -4.54 -4.31
C VAL A 336 -4.27 -4.17 -3.84
N GLU A 337 -3.26 -4.73 -4.48
CA GLU A 337 -1.84 -4.44 -4.22
C GLU A 337 -1.53 -2.97 -4.51
N LYS A 338 -2.09 -2.40 -5.58
CA LYS A 338 -1.95 -0.98 -5.89
C LYS A 338 -2.55 -0.08 -4.81
N ALA A 339 -3.77 -0.39 -4.37
CA ALA A 339 -4.44 0.36 -3.31
C ALA A 339 -3.67 0.29 -1.97
N LEU A 340 -3.10 -0.88 -1.67
CA LEU A 340 -2.19 -1.04 -0.54
C LEU A 340 -0.98 -0.12 -0.70
N LEU A 341 -0.24 -0.22 -1.80
CA LEU A 341 0.96 0.58 -2.06
C LEU A 341 0.70 2.09 -1.99
N ASP A 342 -0.45 2.56 -2.50
CA ASP A 342 -0.85 3.97 -2.39
C ASP A 342 -1.08 4.38 -0.93
N SER A 343 -1.75 3.52 -0.15
CA SER A 343 -1.98 3.76 1.28
C SER A 343 -0.67 3.77 2.06
N LEU A 344 0.25 2.85 1.76
CA LEU A 344 1.59 2.81 2.37
C LEU A 344 2.39 4.07 2.03
N PHE A 345 2.31 4.56 0.79
CA PHE A 345 3.01 5.77 0.37
C PHE A 345 2.49 7.01 1.11
N ILE A 346 1.16 7.16 1.24
CA ILE A 346 0.53 8.24 1.99
C ILE A 346 0.94 8.20 3.47
N GLU A 347 0.94 7.01 4.08
CA GLU A 347 1.36 6.82 5.46
C GLU A 347 2.83 7.19 5.67
N ILE A 348 3.72 6.84 4.74
CA ILE A 348 5.13 7.25 4.80
C ILE A 348 5.28 8.77 4.72
N GLU A 349 4.59 9.44 3.80
CA GLU A 349 4.62 10.92 3.71
C GLU A 349 4.15 11.55 5.03
N LEU A 350 3.11 10.99 5.65
CA LEU A 350 2.60 11.44 6.94
C LEU A 350 3.65 11.27 8.05
N GLN A 351 4.35 10.13 8.11
CA GLN A 351 5.42 9.88 9.07
C GLN A 351 6.60 10.85 8.88
N GLU A 352 7.00 11.15 7.63
CA GLU A 352 8.04 12.14 7.33
C GLU A 352 7.66 13.54 7.83
N ASP A 353 6.40 13.95 7.59
CA ASP A 353 5.88 15.24 8.04
C ASP A 353 5.85 15.34 9.57
N PHE A 354 5.40 14.28 10.27
CA PHE A 354 5.44 14.23 11.74
C PHE A 354 6.87 14.28 12.29
N GLN A 355 7.81 13.57 11.66
CA GLN A 355 9.22 13.60 12.07
C GLN A 355 9.82 15.00 11.91
N ALA A 356 9.57 15.66 10.78
CA ALA A 356 10.05 17.01 10.50
C ALA A 356 9.45 18.04 11.47
N ALA A 357 8.14 17.98 11.71
CA ALA A 357 7.47 18.85 12.68
C ALA A 357 8.04 18.68 14.09
N THR A 358 8.19 17.42 14.54
CA THR A 358 8.73 17.10 15.87
C THR A 358 10.15 17.66 16.04
N ALA A 359 11.01 17.52 15.03
CA ALA A 359 12.37 18.04 15.08
C ALA A 359 12.42 19.56 15.25
N LEU A 360 11.55 20.30 14.57
CA LEU A 360 11.48 21.77 14.71
C LEU A 360 10.89 22.19 16.07
N VAL A 361 9.89 21.47 16.60
CA VAL A 361 9.38 21.75 17.96
C VAL A 361 10.48 21.61 19.00
N VAL A 362 11.31 20.56 18.91
CA VAL A 362 12.46 20.37 19.81
C VAL A 362 13.46 21.52 19.70
N ILE A 363 13.71 22.03 18.48
CA ILE A 363 14.56 23.20 18.28
C ILE A 363 13.95 24.42 18.97
N ALA A 364 12.66 24.71 18.75
CA ALA A 364 11.96 25.84 19.36
C ALA A 364 11.97 25.78 20.89
N GLU A 365 11.75 24.60 21.49
CA GLU A 365 11.83 24.38 22.94
C GLU A 365 13.23 24.60 23.51
N SER A 366 14.27 24.30 22.72
CA SER A 366 15.66 24.45 23.14
C SER A 366 16.18 25.87 22.99
N SER A 367 15.68 26.62 22.01
CA SER A 367 16.17 27.96 21.68
C SER A 367 15.35 29.07 22.30
N ASN A 368 14.06 28.83 22.56
CA ASN A 368 13.09 29.86 22.99
C ASN A 368 13.12 31.11 22.10
N LEU A 369 13.35 30.93 20.79
CA LEU A 369 13.34 32.01 19.80
C LEU A 369 12.03 32.03 19.02
N GLN A 370 11.42 33.22 18.88
CA GLN A 370 10.19 33.39 18.11
C GLN A 370 10.33 32.88 16.67
N THR A 371 11.49 33.09 16.05
CA THR A 371 11.74 32.63 14.68
C THR A 371 11.69 31.12 14.52
N ASP A 372 12.14 30.37 15.53
CA ASP A 372 12.17 28.91 15.50
C ASP A 372 10.77 28.35 15.82
N LEU A 373 10.06 29.01 16.74
CA LEU A 373 8.64 28.72 17.02
C LEU A 373 7.79 28.91 15.76
N ASP A 374 7.94 30.03 15.06
CA ASP A 374 7.18 30.31 13.83
C ASP A 374 7.42 29.24 12.76
N GLN A 375 8.67 28.77 12.61
CA GLN A 375 9.01 27.68 11.68
C GLN A 375 8.36 26.36 12.08
N ALA A 376 8.39 26.01 13.38
CA ALA A 376 7.75 24.80 13.88
C ALA A 376 6.22 24.86 13.72
N GLN A 377 5.61 26.02 14.00
CA GLN A 377 4.18 26.25 13.91
C GLN A 377 3.64 26.06 12.49
N VAL A 378 4.42 26.45 11.47
CA VAL A 378 4.07 26.20 10.06
C VAL A 378 3.90 24.70 9.79
N LEU A 379 4.86 23.87 10.19
CA LEU A 379 4.78 22.42 9.96
C LEU A 379 3.67 21.78 10.80
N VAL A 380 3.57 22.11 12.09
CA VAL A 380 2.53 21.56 12.98
C VAL A 380 1.12 21.89 12.48
N SER A 381 0.91 23.10 11.94
CA SER A 381 -0.40 23.49 11.40
C SER A 381 -0.80 22.71 10.14
N ALA A 382 0.18 22.21 9.39
CA ALA A 382 -0.03 21.45 8.16
C ALA A 382 -0.36 19.97 8.41
N LEU A 383 -0.12 19.46 9.62
CA LEU A 383 -0.42 18.08 9.99
C LEU A 383 -1.94 17.82 10.03
N PRO A 384 -2.39 16.57 9.77
CA PRO A 384 -3.77 16.16 10.00
C PRO A 384 -4.19 16.32 11.47
N ASP A 385 -5.48 16.56 11.69
CA ASP A 385 -6.01 16.67 13.05
C ASP A 385 -5.95 15.32 13.77
N GLY A 386 -5.37 15.32 14.97
CA GLY A 386 -5.09 14.10 15.73
C GLY A 386 -4.46 14.39 17.08
N ILE A 387 -4.17 13.31 17.82
CA ILE A 387 -3.57 13.40 19.16
C ILE A 387 -2.14 13.93 19.06
N GLU A 388 -1.33 13.47 18.08
CA GLU A 388 0.05 13.96 17.95
C GLU A 388 0.11 15.44 17.62
N LYS A 389 -0.69 15.93 16.66
CA LYS A 389 -0.77 17.37 16.34
C LYS A 389 -1.15 18.21 17.56
N THR A 390 -2.14 17.74 18.33
CA THR A 390 -2.59 18.42 19.55
C THR A 390 -1.46 18.50 20.58
N ALA A 391 -0.72 17.41 20.77
CA ALA A 391 0.42 17.38 21.68
C ALA A 391 1.56 18.32 21.25
N LEU A 392 1.88 18.35 19.95
CA LEU A 392 2.88 19.28 19.40
C LEU A 392 2.45 20.75 19.53
N GLN A 393 1.17 21.05 19.32
CA GLN A 393 0.65 22.40 19.49
C GLN A 393 0.74 22.87 20.94
N GLN A 394 0.37 22.03 21.91
CA GLN A 394 0.49 22.37 23.34
C GLN A 394 1.92 22.69 23.76
N ARG A 395 2.90 21.96 23.19
CA ARG A 395 4.32 22.23 23.40
C ARG A 395 4.73 23.59 22.83
N LEU A 396 4.30 23.93 21.62
CA LEU A 396 4.55 25.26 21.03
C LEU A 396 3.88 26.38 21.83
N ASP A 397 2.65 26.20 22.30
CA ASP A 397 1.96 27.19 23.13
C ASP A 397 2.74 27.44 24.44
N ALA A 398 3.34 26.41 25.04
CA ALA A 398 4.19 26.55 26.21
C ALA A 398 5.46 27.37 25.92
N VAL A 399 6.10 27.14 24.76
CA VAL A 399 7.26 27.94 24.30
C VAL A 399 6.86 29.40 24.05
N GLN A 400 5.72 29.65 23.40
CA GLN A 400 5.22 31.01 23.17
C GLN A 400 5.01 31.77 24.48
N ASN A 401 4.43 31.12 25.49
CA ASN A 401 4.24 31.73 26.81
C ASN A 401 5.56 32.11 27.49
N ILE A 402 6.64 31.33 27.28
CA ILE A 402 7.97 31.67 27.78
C ILE A 402 8.48 32.93 27.07
N ILE A 403 8.44 32.95 25.74
CA ILE A 403 8.90 34.07 24.91
C ILE A 403 8.19 35.37 25.30
N ASP A 404 6.86 35.35 25.36
CA ASP A 404 6.03 36.52 25.70
C ASP A 404 6.35 37.06 27.10
N SER A 405 6.59 36.16 28.05
CA SER A 405 6.93 36.53 29.43
C SER A 405 8.31 37.17 29.55
N VAL A 406 9.31 36.64 28.84
CA VAL A 406 10.65 37.22 28.74
C VAL A 406 10.56 38.62 28.11
N GLU A 407 9.88 38.76 26.97
CA GLU A 407 9.74 40.04 26.28
C GLU A 407 9.04 41.09 27.16
N SER A 408 7.95 40.69 27.83
CA SER A 408 7.22 41.57 28.75
C SER A 408 8.09 42.05 29.91
N PHE A 409 8.95 41.20 30.47
CA PHE A 409 9.88 41.59 31.53
C PHE A 409 10.91 42.61 31.02
N LEU A 410 11.56 42.31 29.89
CA LEU A 410 12.58 43.19 29.30
C LEU A 410 12.02 44.57 28.94
N LEU A 411 10.80 44.62 28.41
CA LEU A 411 10.11 45.87 28.08
C LEU A 411 9.74 46.67 29.33
N SER A 412 9.20 46.01 30.35
CA SER A 412 8.74 46.68 31.57
C SER A 412 9.90 47.30 32.36
N TYR A 413 11.06 46.64 32.38
CA TYR A 413 12.23 47.04 33.16
C TYR A 413 13.37 47.63 32.32
N GLN A 414 13.09 48.05 31.08
CA GLN A 414 14.09 48.54 30.13
C GLN A 414 14.96 49.68 30.70
N ASN A 415 14.36 50.61 31.46
CA ASN A 415 15.09 51.74 32.02
C ASN A 415 16.16 51.30 33.02
N VAL A 416 15.80 50.45 33.99
CA VAL A 416 16.73 49.97 35.01
C VAL A 416 17.76 49.00 34.42
N LEU A 417 17.36 48.17 33.44
CA LEU A 417 18.27 47.28 32.70
C LEU A 417 19.27 48.02 31.80
N SER A 418 19.07 49.33 31.55
CA SER A 418 20.03 50.16 30.82
C SER A 418 21.11 50.79 31.70
N LEU A 419 20.96 50.71 33.04
CA LEU A 419 21.92 51.26 33.99
C LEU A 419 23.19 50.40 34.03
N THR A 420 24.25 51.02 34.54
CA THR A 420 25.54 50.39 34.82
C THR A 420 25.97 50.73 36.23
N VAL A 421 26.93 49.99 36.77
CA VAL A 421 27.54 50.29 38.09
C VAL A 421 28.18 51.69 38.18
N ILE A 422 28.41 52.37 37.05
CA ILE A 422 28.95 53.75 37.03
C ILE A 422 27.83 54.79 37.06
N THR A 423 26.67 54.45 36.47
CA THR A 423 25.56 55.40 36.26
C THR A 423 24.45 55.26 37.29
N VAL A 424 24.46 54.19 38.07
CA VAL A 424 23.45 53.92 39.10
C VAL A 424 23.61 54.85 40.29
N GLU A 425 22.50 55.40 40.76
CA GLU A 425 22.43 56.27 41.92
C GLU A 425 21.55 55.65 43.01
N VAL A 426 21.70 56.10 44.26
CA VAL A 426 20.89 55.62 45.40
C VAL A 426 19.39 55.83 45.17
N THR A 427 18.99 56.81 44.35
CA THR A 427 17.59 57.06 43.97
C THR A 427 16.98 55.97 43.11
N ASP A 428 17.79 55.16 42.41
CA ASP A 428 17.33 54.09 41.52
C ASP A 428 16.97 52.81 42.28
N LYS A 429 17.21 52.78 43.60
CA LYS A 429 17.08 51.59 44.43
C LYS A 429 15.72 50.91 44.31
N GLN A 430 14.63 51.69 44.36
CA GLN A 430 13.29 51.13 44.30
C GLN A 430 13.02 50.47 42.95
N ASP A 431 13.48 51.06 41.85
CA ASP A 431 13.28 50.50 40.51
C ASP A 431 14.07 49.18 40.32
N VAL A 432 15.26 49.08 40.91
CA VAL A 432 16.05 47.84 40.93
C VAL A 432 15.36 46.75 41.77
N LEU A 433 14.81 47.12 42.93
CA LEU A 433 14.06 46.20 43.79
C LEU A 433 12.78 45.72 43.10
N ASP A 434 12.01 46.61 42.48
CA ASP A 434 10.79 46.26 41.75
C ASP A 434 11.07 45.28 40.60
N ALA A 435 12.20 45.44 39.89
CA ALA A 435 12.63 44.53 38.85
C ALA A 435 13.06 43.16 39.40
N LEU A 436 13.80 43.14 40.52
CA LEU A 436 14.19 41.90 41.19
C LEU A 436 12.96 41.14 41.70
N ASP A 437 12.03 41.83 42.36
CA ASP A 437 10.79 41.24 42.88
C ASP A 437 9.95 40.63 41.75
N ALA A 438 9.80 41.34 40.64
CA ALA A 438 9.14 40.80 39.47
C ALA A 438 9.87 39.59 38.88
N TYR A 439 11.20 39.62 38.82
CA TYR A 439 11.99 38.46 38.39
C TYR A 439 11.71 37.24 39.29
N TYR A 440 11.62 37.41 40.61
CA TYR A 440 11.35 36.29 41.52
C TYR A 440 9.94 35.71 41.39
N LEU A 441 8.98 36.45 40.85
CA LEU A 441 7.63 35.96 40.54
C LEU A 441 7.56 35.17 39.22
N LEU A 442 8.58 35.24 38.37
CA LEU A 442 8.62 34.51 37.10
C LEU A 442 8.77 33.00 37.29
N GLY A 443 8.27 32.23 36.31
CA GLY A 443 8.46 30.78 36.24
C GLY A 443 9.93 30.39 36.03
N ALA A 444 10.30 29.17 36.42
CA ALA A 444 11.69 28.70 36.37
C ALA A 444 12.31 28.78 34.96
N ASN A 445 11.55 28.41 33.92
CA ASN A 445 12.01 28.45 32.54
C ASN A 445 12.28 29.88 32.05
N VAL A 446 11.39 30.82 32.41
CA VAL A 446 11.56 32.25 32.09
C VAL A 446 12.78 32.83 32.82
N LYS A 447 12.99 32.46 34.08
CA LYS A 447 14.17 32.87 34.86
C LYS A 447 15.48 32.40 34.22
N ALA A 448 15.50 31.21 33.62
CA ALA A 448 16.68 30.67 32.95
C ALA A 448 17.13 31.54 31.77
N GLU A 449 16.18 32.15 31.07
CA GLU A 449 16.45 33.08 29.94
C GLU A 449 16.94 34.46 30.41
N LEU A 450 16.60 34.88 31.63
CA LEU A 450 16.87 36.23 32.17
C LEU A 450 18.07 36.28 33.14
N THR A 451 18.99 35.33 33.04
CA THR A 451 20.12 35.22 33.99
C THR A 451 21.11 36.37 33.90
N ALA A 452 21.32 36.93 32.70
CA ALA A 452 22.22 38.06 32.49
C ALA A 452 21.63 39.35 33.10
N GLU A 453 20.34 39.58 32.88
CA GLU A 453 19.56 40.69 33.44
C GLU A 453 19.53 40.60 34.95
N LYS A 454 19.32 39.40 35.50
CA LYS A 454 19.38 39.17 36.94
C LYS A 454 20.75 39.52 37.52
N ALA A 455 21.84 39.09 36.86
CA ALA A 455 23.19 39.40 37.30
C ALA A 455 23.52 40.91 37.23
N LEU A 456 22.97 41.60 36.24
CA LEU A 456 23.04 43.06 36.16
C LEU A 456 22.33 43.70 37.35
N LEU A 457 21.05 43.36 37.60
CA LEU A 457 20.27 43.90 38.71
C LEU A 457 20.96 43.66 40.07
N ASP A 458 21.54 42.48 40.27
CA ASP A 458 22.32 42.15 41.47
C ASP A 458 23.56 43.05 41.61
N SER A 459 24.27 43.29 40.51
CA SER A 459 25.44 44.17 40.49
C SER A 459 25.08 45.63 40.77
N LEU A 460 23.95 46.10 40.24
CA LEU A 460 23.45 47.45 40.50
C LEU A 460 23.06 47.62 41.97
N LEU A 461 22.34 46.65 42.55
CA LEU A 461 21.93 46.71 43.95
C LEU A 461 23.13 46.64 44.91
N LEU A 462 24.15 45.84 44.58
CA LEU A 462 25.39 45.78 45.35
C LEU A 462 26.11 47.14 45.38
N GLU A 463 26.19 47.81 44.22
CA GLU A 463 26.79 49.15 44.11
C GLU A 463 26.00 50.19 44.91
N ILE A 464 24.67 50.21 44.80
CA ILE A 464 23.79 51.07 45.61
C ILE A 464 24.00 50.85 47.10
N ASN A 465 24.07 49.58 47.53
CA ASN A 465 24.30 49.24 48.92
C ASN A 465 25.68 49.71 49.39
N SER A 466 26.71 49.67 48.54
CA SER A 466 28.05 50.18 48.89
C SER A 466 28.09 51.69 49.17
N GLN A 467 27.14 52.45 48.59
CA GLN A 467 26.99 53.90 48.79
C GLN A 467 26.10 54.24 50.00
N THR A 468 25.47 53.25 50.64
CA THR A 468 24.53 53.42 51.74
C THR A 468 25.22 53.15 53.09
N PRO A 469 25.01 53.97 54.14
CA PRO A 469 25.60 53.73 55.46
C PRO A 469 25.21 52.36 56.05
N THR A 470 26.17 51.65 56.65
CA THR A 470 25.97 50.30 57.23
C THR A 470 24.78 50.23 58.19
N GLU A 471 24.65 51.19 59.10
CA GLU A 471 23.54 51.24 60.07
C GLU A 471 22.16 51.35 59.38
N ALA A 472 22.09 52.05 58.25
CA ALA A 472 20.86 52.19 57.47
C ALA A 472 20.51 50.86 56.77
N LEU A 473 21.49 50.18 56.17
CA LEU A 473 21.29 48.88 55.51
C LEU A 473 20.80 47.80 56.48
N VAL A 474 21.40 47.72 57.67
CA VAL A 474 21.01 46.74 58.70
C VAL A 474 19.59 47.00 59.19
N LEU A 475 19.21 48.27 59.38
CA LEU A 475 17.86 48.65 59.79
C LEU A 475 16.83 48.33 58.71
N GLU A 476 17.14 48.66 57.45
CA GLU A 476 16.29 48.40 56.29
C GLU A 476 16.04 46.90 56.12
N PHE A 477 17.09 46.08 56.10
CA PHE A 477 16.97 44.62 56.02
C PHE A 477 16.04 44.03 57.09
N ARG A 478 16.20 44.46 58.35
CA ARG A 478 15.36 43.99 59.46
C ARG A 478 13.91 44.45 59.34
N THR A 479 13.69 45.63 58.78
CA THR A 479 12.36 46.21 58.60
C THR A 479 11.63 45.50 57.47
N ASP A 480 12.29 45.35 56.32
CA ASP A 480 11.69 44.83 55.10
C ASP A 480 11.45 43.31 55.18
N HIS A 481 12.33 42.58 55.86
CA HIS A 481 12.21 41.13 56.06
C HIS A 481 11.67 40.73 57.43
N ALA A 482 11.04 41.65 58.16
CA ALA A 482 10.53 41.40 59.52
C ALA A 482 9.57 40.20 59.60
N THR A 483 8.81 39.93 58.54
CA THR A 483 7.90 38.77 58.45
C THR A 483 8.66 37.45 58.44
N ALA A 484 9.68 37.31 57.59
CA ALA A 484 10.53 36.12 57.53
C ALA A 484 11.33 35.93 58.83
N LEU A 485 11.84 37.03 59.40
CA LEU A 485 12.64 37.01 60.64
C LEU A 485 11.80 36.71 61.90
N ALA A 486 10.48 36.85 61.84
CA ALA A 486 9.58 36.48 62.94
C ALA A 486 9.25 34.97 62.97
N LEU A 487 9.57 34.24 61.89
CA LEU A 487 9.30 32.80 61.80
C LEU A 487 10.28 31.97 62.63
N THR A 488 9.86 30.74 62.93
CA THR A 488 10.67 29.73 63.59
C THR A 488 10.56 28.41 62.83
N VAL A 489 11.49 27.48 63.07
CA VAL A 489 11.43 26.12 62.50
C VAL A 489 10.15 25.34 62.84
N LEU A 490 9.38 25.79 63.84
CA LEU A 490 8.10 25.21 64.24
C LEU A 490 6.89 25.87 63.58
N THR A 491 7.02 27.13 63.14
CA THR A 491 5.90 27.92 62.59
C THR A 491 5.98 28.09 61.09
N VAL A 492 7.15 27.87 60.49
CA VAL A 492 7.38 28.04 59.05
C VAL A 492 6.61 27.01 58.23
N GLN A 493 5.97 27.48 57.17
CA GLN A 493 5.20 26.70 56.21
C GLN A 493 5.82 26.79 54.81
N ALA A 494 5.48 25.86 53.91
CA ALA A 494 5.94 25.91 52.52
C ALA A 494 5.56 27.23 51.81
N SER A 495 4.40 27.82 52.14
CA SER A 495 3.98 29.12 51.61
C SER A 495 4.90 30.28 52.00
N ASP A 496 5.73 30.12 53.04
CA ASP A 496 6.70 31.14 53.47
C ASP A 496 7.98 31.13 52.63
N ARG A 497 8.12 30.21 51.67
CA ARG A 497 9.32 30.06 50.84
C ARG A 497 9.77 31.37 50.21
N PHE A 498 8.83 32.08 49.57
CA PHE A 498 9.12 33.32 48.86
C PHE A 498 9.76 34.37 49.78
N ILE A 499 9.19 34.61 50.97
CA ILE A 499 9.70 35.64 51.89
C ILE A 499 11.07 35.24 52.50
N VAL A 500 11.33 33.95 52.68
CA VAL A 500 12.63 33.45 53.19
C VAL A 500 13.71 33.52 52.10
N GLU A 501 13.42 33.08 50.88
CA GLU A 501 14.36 33.17 49.75
C GLU A 501 14.70 34.62 49.42
N GLN A 502 13.72 35.52 49.43
CA GLN A 502 13.93 36.95 49.24
C GLN A 502 14.88 37.54 50.29
N ALA A 503 14.66 37.21 51.57
CA ALA A 503 15.53 37.67 52.65
C ALA A 503 16.96 37.11 52.52
N LEU A 504 17.12 35.84 52.09
CA LEU A 504 18.43 35.25 51.83
C LEU A 504 19.14 35.93 50.66
N ALA A 505 18.44 36.19 49.57
CA ALA A 505 18.99 36.86 48.40
C ALA A 505 19.38 38.31 48.72
N ALA A 506 18.51 39.06 49.40
CA ALA A 506 18.80 40.41 49.83
C ALA A 506 20.03 40.47 50.77
N TYR A 507 20.15 39.51 51.70
CA TYR A 507 21.32 39.39 52.57
C TYR A 507 22.60 39.26 51.74
N GLU A 508 22.61 38.45 50.67
CA GLU A 508 23.80 38.25 49.85
C GLU A 508 24.25 39.50 49.07
N LEU A 509 23.36 40.46 48.87
CA LEU A 509 23.64 41.72 48.18
C LEU A 509 24.02 42.88 49.13
N LEU A 510 24.13 42.61 50.43
CA LEU A 510 24.62 43.58 51.42
C LEU A 510 26.15 43.72 51.41
N THR A 511 26.63 44.84 51.96
CA THR A 511 28.05 45.07 52.21
C THR A 511 28.61 44.08 53.25
N VAL A 512 29.92 43.85 53.22
CA VAL A 512 30.60 42.91 54.13
C VAL A 512 30.39 43.31 55.59
N GLU A 513 30.42 44.61 55.88
CA GLU A 513 30.19 45.18 57.20
C GLU A 513 28.75 44.95 57.68
N ALA A 514 27.75 45.15 56.81
CA ALA A 514 26.35 44.90 57.17
C ALA A 514 26.06 43.40 57.37
N LYS A 515 26.62 42.52 56.52
CA LYS A 515 26.52 41.06 56.69
C LYS A 515 27.06 40.61 58.05
N ALA A 516 28.15 41.21 58.52
CA ALA A 516 28.74 40.87 59.83
C ALA A 516 27.79 41.16 61.01
N GLU A 517 26.91 42.15 60.89
CA GLU A 517 25.91 42.50 61.91
C GLU A 517 24.62 41.65 61.85
N LEU A 518 24.41 40.91 60.75
CA LEU A 518 23.18 40.15 60.46
C LEU A 518 23.39 38.62 60.47
N THR A 519 24.47 38.14 61.08
CA THR A 519 24.84 36.72 61.08
C THR A 519 23.81 35.82 61.78
N ALA A 520 23.11 36.33 62.80
CA ALA A 520 22.07 35.59 63.52
C ALA A 520 20.82 35.42 62.65
N GLU A 521 20.41 36.49 61.96
CA GLU A 521 19.32 36.52 61.00
C GLU A 521 19.60 35.57 59.84
N LYS A 522 20.81 35.57 59.30
CA LYS A 522 21.22 34.62 58.24
C LYS A 522 21.10 33.17 58.71
N ALA A 523 21.58 32.86 59.91
CA ALA A 523 21.50 31.50 60.46
C ALA A 523 20.05 31.04 60.69
N LEU A 524 19.16 31.97 61.08
CA LEU A 524 17.72 31.71 61.16
C LEU A 524 17.16 31.40 59.78
N LEU A 525 17.36 32.28 58.80
CA LEU A 525 16.84 32.12 57.44
C LEU A 525 17.32 30.82 56.77
N ASP A 526 18.60 30.45 56.95
CA ASP A 526 19.13 29.17 56.46
C ASP A 526 18.42 27.96 57.09
N SER A 527 18.13 28.05 58.39
CA SER A 527 17.40 26.99 59.11
C SER A 527 15.94 26.91 58.67
N LEU A 528 15.30 28.04 58.41
CA LEU A 528 13.93 28.12 57.90
C LEU A 528 13.85 27.55 56.48
N PHE A 529 14.77 27.95 55.60
CA PHE A 529 14.82 27.47 54.22
C PHE A 529 15.02 25.95 54.15
N SER A 530 15.97 25.42 54.92
CA SER A 530 16.19 23.98 55.05
C SER A 530 14.92 23.25 55.51
N LYS A 531 14.19 23.82 56.47
CA LYS A 531 12.93 23.24 56.95
C LYS A 531 11.81 23.30 55.90
N ILE A 532 11.74 24.36 55.10
CA ILE A 532 10.76 24.53 54.01
C ILE A 532 10.97 23.47 52.93
N VAL A 533 12.20 23.33 52.42
CA VAL A 533 12.47 22.38 51.33
C VAL A 533 12.19 20.93 51.74
N VAL A 534 12.43 20.57 53.00
CA VAL A 534 12.05 19.26 53.54
C VAL A 534 10.53 19.08 53.60
N GLN A 535 9.77 20.12 53.96
CA GLN A 535 8.29 20.05 53.96
C GLN A 535 7.73 19.86 52.56
N GLU A 536 8.23 20.59 51.58
CA GLU A 536 7.79 20.47 50.18
C GLU A 536 8.11 19.09 49.60
N ALA A 537 9.32 18.58 49.82
CA ALA A 537 9.69 17.23 49.41
C ALA A 537 8.80 16.17 50.10
N THR A 538 8.47 16.36 51.38
CA THR A 538 7.57 15.46 52.11
C THR A 538 6.16 15.45 51.50
N ALA A 539 5.60 16.62 51.22
CA ALA A 539 4.27 16.74 50.62
C ALA A 539 4.20 16.14 49.21
N ALA A 540 5.28 16.27 48.42
CA ALA A 540 5.37 15.64 47.10
C ALA A 540 5.43 14.11 47.20
N VAL A 541 6.21 13.56 48.14
CA VAL A 541 6.25 12.10 48.39
C VAL A 541 4.89 11.58 48.87
N GLU A 542 4.20 12.31 49.76
CA GLU A 542 2.84 11.95 50.19
C GLU A 542 1.84 11.95 49.02
N SER A 543 2.01 12.86 48.06
CA SER A 543 1.19 12.90 46.85
C SER A 543 1.45 11.69 45.96
N ALA A 544 2.73 11.33 45.74
CA ALA A 544 3.11 10.15 44.99
C ALA A 544 2.62 8.84 45.65
N GLU A 545 2.68 8.75 46.99
CA GLU A 545 2.15 7.63 47.76
C GLU A 545 0.64 7.48 47.64
N ALA A 546 -0.09 8.58 47.43
CA ALA A 546 -1.54 8.56 47.30
C ALA A 546 -2.01 8.25 45.88
N SER A 547 -1.29 8.74 44.85
CA SER A 547 -1.71 8.65 43.46
C SER A 547 -1.17 7.41 42.73
N TYR A 548 0.03 6.94 43.10
CA TYR A 548 0.78 5.93 42.35
C TYR A 548 0.98 6.29 40.87
N LEU A 549 1.13 7.58 40.55
CA LEU A 549 1.45 8.05 39.20
C LEU A 549 2.96 8.29 39.06
N GLN A 550 3.53 7.89 37.92
CA GLN A 550 4.96 8.08 37.64
C GLN A 550 5.36 9.57 37.60
N GLU A 551 4.46 10.44 37.16
CA GLU A 551 4.68 11.89 37.13
C GLU A 551 4.88 12.49 38.53
N ASP A 552 4.07 12.05 39.50
CA ASP A 552 4.20 12.47 40.89
C ASP A 552 5.48 11.93 41.53
N VAL A 553 5.87 10.69 41.20
CA VAL A 553 7.16 10.13 41.63
C VAL A 553 8.32 10.93 41.07
N ASN A 554 8.30 11.29 39.79
CA ASN A 554 9.34 12.10 39.16
C ASN A 554 9.46 13.49 39.81
N SER A 555 8.31 14.13 40.07
CA SER A 555 8.24 15.44 40.73
C SER A 555 8.78 15.38 42.16
N ALA A 556 8.40 14.35 42.93
CA ALA A 556 8.92 14.12 44.27
C ALA A 556 10.43 13.81 44.26
N GLN A 557 10.90 12.99 43.31
CA GLN A 557 12.30 12.62 43.16
C GLN A 557 13.19 13.84 42.92
N LEU A 558 12.72 14.81 42.14
CA LEU A 558 13.43 16.07 41.91
C LEU A 558 13.65 16.83 43.22
N LEU A 559 12.61 16.98 44.05
CA LEU A 559 12.70 17.68 45.34
C LEU A 559 13.55 16.90 46.35
N VAL A 560 13.37 15.59 46.46
CA VAL A 560 14.14 14.73 47.38
C VAL A 560 15.63 14.72 47.00
N SER A 561 15.96 14.66 45.71
CA SER A 561 17.35 14.67 45.25
C SER A 561 18.07 15.99 45.55
N ALA A 562 17.34 17.11 45.53
CA ALA A 562 17.85 18.45 45.87
C ALA A 562 18.09 18.67 47.37
N LEU A 563 17.55 17.83 48.26
CA LEU A 563 17.79 17.94 49.69
C LEU A 563 19.26 17.69 50.06
N PRO A 564 19.80 18.36 51.09
CA PRO A 564 21.09 18.03 51.68
C PRO A 564 21.13 16.58 52.18
N ASN A 565 22.30 15.95 52.12
CA ASN A 565 22.47 14.58 52.63
C ASN A 565 22.19 14.54 54.15
N GLY A 566 21.26 13.68 54.55
CA GLY A 566 20.83 13.56 55.94
C GLY A 566 19.68 12.56 56.08
N THR A 567 19.20 12.39 57.32
CA THR A 567 18.16 11.40 57.65
C THR A 567 16.86 11.62 56.88
N ASP A 568 16.41 12.87 56.74
CA ASP A 568 15.14 13.17 56.04
C ASP A 568 15.20 12.74 54.56
N LYS A 569 16.31 13.03 53.87
CA LYS A 569 16.52 12.60 52.48
C LYS A 569 16.48 11.09 52.35
N THR A 570 17.19 10.38 53.23
CA THR A 570 17.23 8.91 53.21
C THR A 570 15.83 8.31 53.41
N LEU A 571 15.08 8.79 54.40
CA LEU A 571 13.74 8.28 54.69
C LEU A 571 12.73 8.60 53.57
N LEU A 572 12.80 9.79 52.98
CA LEU A 572 11.93 10.16 51.86
C LEU A 572 12.28 9.36 50.59
N GLN A 573 13.56 9.10 50.34
CA GLN A 573 13.98 8.26 49.22
C GLN A 573 13.49 6.82 49.40
N GLU A 574 13.65 6.22 50.58
CA GLU A 574 13.17 4.86 50.86
C GLU A 574 11.65 4.72 50.64
N ARG A 575 10.88 5.73 51.05
CA ARG A 575 9.43 5.80 50.79
C ARG A 575 9.12 5.87 49.30
N LEU A 576 9.84 6.72 48.58
CA LEU A 576 9.63 6.93 47.14
C LEU A 576 10.03 5.69 46.32
N ASP A 577 11.11 5.01 46.68
CA ASP A 577 11.53 3.74 46.08
C ASP A 577 10.43 2.67 46.23
N ALA A 578 9.79 2.60 47.41
CA ALA A 578 8.68 1.68 47.63
C ALA A 578 7.44 2.02 46.77
N VAL A 579 7.15 3.29 46.53
CA VAL A 579 6.09 3.72 45.60
C VAL A 579 6.44 3.32 44.16
N GLN A 580 7.70 3.52 43.76
CA GLN A 580 8.19 3.12 42.43
C GLN A 580 8.06 1.62 42.20
N ASP A 581 8.37 0.79 43.21
CA ASP A 581 8.20 -0.67 43.16
C ASP A 581 6.73 -1.07 42.98
N ILE A 582 5.81 -0.37 43.66
CA ILE A 582 4.36 -0.58 43.50
C ILE A 582 3.91 -0.26 42.07
N ILE A 583 4.35 0.87 41.50
CA ILE A 583 4.05 1.26 40.12
C ILE A 583 4.56 0.20 39.14
N ASN A 584 5.81 -0.23 39.32
CA ASN A 584 6.43 -1.24 38.45
C ASN A 584 5.67 -2.56 38.51
N THR A 585 5.25 -2.98 39.71
CA THR A 585 4.47 -4.21 39.90
C THR A 585 3.10 -4.11 39.25
N GLN A 586 2.39 -2.98 39.40
CA GLN A 586 1.06 -2.80 38.79
C GLN A 586 1.10 -2.83 37.26
N ALA A 587 2.10 -2.17 36.66
CA ALA A 587 2.28 -2.19 35.20
C ALA A 587 2.51 -3.62 34.68
N ALA A 588 3.36 -4.40 35.37
CA ALA A 588 3.59 -5.80 35.03
C ALA A 588 2.31 -6.65 35.17
N VAL A 589 1.58 -6.53 36.30
CA VAL A 589 0.33 -7.28 36.54
C VAL A 589 -0.74 -6.98 35.48
N TYR A 590 -0.84 -5.75 35.00
CA TYR A 590 -1.75 -5.41 33.91
C TYR A 590 -1.45 -6.21 32.64
N VAL A 591 -0.18 -6.25 32.24
CA VAL A 591 0.27 -7.03 31.06
C VAL A 591 0.11 -8.53 31.29
N GLU A 592 0.46 -9.04 32.46
CA GLU A 592 0.23 -10.44 32.81
C GLU A 592 -1.25 -10.83 32.68
N GLY A 593 -2.17 -9.91 33.02
CA GLY A 593 -3.61 -10.07 32.86
C GLY A 593 -4.06 -10.15 31.40
N LEU A 594 -3.48 -9.32 30.51
CA LEU A 594 -3.74 -9.39 29.07
C LEU A 594 -3.25 -10.72 28.49
N ILE A 595 -2.03 -11.14 28.85
CA ILE A 595 -1.46 -12.42 28.39
C ILE A 595 -2.29 -13.60 28.91
N ALA A 596 -2.77 -13.54 30.16
CA ALA A 596 -3.61 -14.59 30.74
C ALA A 596 -5.02 -14.65 30.13
N ALA A 597 -5.48 -13.59 29.47
CA ALA A 597 -6.77 -13.55 28.78
C ALA A 597 -6.71 -14.13 27.36
N LEU A 598 -5.51 -14.36 26.81
CA LEU A 598 -5.35 -15.02 25.53
C LEU A 598 -5.91 -16.45 25.60
N PRO A 599 -6.45 -16.97 24.48
CA PRO A 599 -6.89 -18.35 24.42
C PRO A 599 -5.77 -19.31 24.80
N SER A 600 -6.15 -20.47 25.34
CA SER A 600 -5.18 -21.51 25.63
C SER A 600 -4.48 -21.97 24.36
N THR A 601 -3.20 -22.31 24.50
CA THR A 601 -2.37 -22.95 23.48
C THR A 601 -3.11 -24.08 22.76
N GLY A 602 -3.15 -24.06 21.43
CA GLY A 602 -3.93 -24.94 20.56
C GLY A 602 -5.31 -24.38 20.14
N GLU A 603 -5.80 -23.35 20.81
CA GLU A 603 -7.13 -22.76 20.55
C GLU A 603 -7.05 -21.34 19.96
N ILE A 604 -5.88 -20.88 19.54
CA ILE A 604 -5.71 -19.56 18.91
C ILE A 604 -6.39 -19.56 17.55
N VAL A 605 -7.21 -18.56 17.26
CA VAL A 605 -7.80 -18.33 15.93
C VAL A 605 -7.37 -16.98 15.37
N LEU A 606 -7.54 -16.77 14.06
CA LEU A 606 -7.19 -15.50 13.40
C LEU A 606 -7.91 -14.27 14.00
N ALA A 607 -9.10 -14.46 14.58
CA ALA A 607 -9.82 -13.38 15.24
C ALA A 607 -9.15 -12.90 16.55
N ASP A 608 -8.21 -13.66 17.12
CA ASP A 608 -7.49 -13.30 18.34
C ASP A 608 -6.28 -12.39 18.07
N GLU A 609 -5.93 -12.16 16.81
CA GLU A 609 -4.78 -11.34 16.39
C GLU A 609 -4.76 -10.00 17.13
N ALA A 610 -5.89 -9.28 17.16
CA ALA A 610 -5.99 -7.99 17.84
C ALA A 610 -5.66 -8.07 19.35
N ASN A 611 -6.03 -9.16 20.02
CA ASN A 611 -5.75 -9.35 21.45
C ASN A 611 -4.27 -9.71 21.70
N ILE A 612 -3.68 -10.52 20.82
CA ILE A 612 -2.26 -10.90 20.87
C ILE A 612 -1.39 -9.65 20.63
N VAL A 613 -1.71 -8.88 19.59
CA VAL A 613 -1.04 -7.60 19.29
C VAL A 613 -1.19 -6.64 20.46
N LEU A 614 -2.39 -6.47 21.02
CA LEU A 614 -2.61 -5.64 22.21
C LEU A 614 -1.70 -6.05 23.38
N ALA A 615 -1.58 -7.35 23.66
CA ALA A 615 -0.72 -7.86 24.71
C ALA A 615 0.77 -7.61 24.43
N ARG A 616 1.22 -7.77 23.17
CA ARG A 616 2.60 -7.47 22.75
C ARG A 616 2.92 -6.00 22.83
N THR A 617 2.06 -5.12 22.31
CA THR A 617 2.23 -3.68 22.40
C THR A 617 2.30 -3.22 23.86
N ALA A 618 1.41 -3.74 24.72
CA ALA A 618 1.42 -3.42 26.14
C ALA A 618 2.69 -3.91 26.84
N TYR A 619 3.17 -5.12 26.51
CA TYR A 619 4.45 -5.63 27.01
C TYR A 619 5.62 -4.78 26.54
N ASP A 620 5.65 -4.39 25.27
CA ASP A 620 6.78 -3.64 24.70
C ASP A 620 6.90 -2.21 25.21
N ALA A 621 5.77 -1.60 25.59
CA ALA A 621 5.73 -0.31 26.27
C ALA A 621 6.30 -0.34 27.70
N LEU A 622 6.47 -1.52 28.31
CA LEU A 622 7.06 -1.64 29.65
C LEU A 622 8.55 -1.30 29.65
N THR A 623 9.00 -0.72 30.76
CA THR A 623 10.44 -0.53 31.03
C THR A 623 11.15 -1.86 31.28
N THR A 624 12.48 -1.90 31.17
CA THR A 624 13.28 -3.11 31.46
C THR A 624 13.01 -3.69 32.85
N VAL A 625 12.81 -2.85 33.87
CA VAL A 625 12.49 -3.28 35.24
C VAL A 625 11.11 -3.91 35.30
N GLN A 626 10.13 -3.32 34.62
CA GLN A 626 8.76 -3.84 34.56
C GLN A 626 8.67 -5.15 33.77
N LYS A 627 9.37 -5.25 32.62
CA LYS A 627 9.44 -6.51 31.83
C LYS A 627 10.00 -7.66 32.65
N ALA A 628 11.02 -7.41 33.47
CA ALA A 628 11.60 -8.43 34.34
C ALA A 628 10.63 -8.97 35.41
N LEU A 629 9.52 -8.27 35.66
CA LEU A 629 8.45 -8.69 36.58
C LEU A 629 7.34 -9.49 35.88
N VAL A 630 7.27 -9.48 34.54
CA VAL A 630 6.26 -10.24 33.78
C VAL A 630 6.70 -11.70 33.70
N SER A 631 6.00 -12.58 34.40
CA SER A 631 6.39 -13.98 34.56
C SER A 631 5.90 -14.91 33.44
N ASN A 632 4.91 -14.48 32.65
CA ASN A 632 4.21 -15.30 31.66
C ASN A 632 4.46 -14.89 30.19
N GLU A 633 5.51 -14.12 29.89
CA GLU A 633 5.90 -13.72 28.51
C GLU A 633 5.96 -14.91 27.54
N ALA A 634 6.43 -16.07 28.01
CA ALA A 634 6.53 -17.27 27.18
C ALA A 634 5.17 -17.70 26.58
N LEU A 635 4.04 -17.42 27.26
CA LEU A 635 2.70 -17.69 26.72
C LEU A 635 2.36 -16.76 25.55
N LEU A 636 2.73 -15.49 25.64
CA LEU A 636 2.53 -14.52 24.56
C LEU A 636 3.33 -14.93 23.32
N SER A 637 4.61 -15.25 23.48
CA SER A 637 5.43 -15.75 22.37
C SER A 637 4.93 -17.06 21.78
N SER A 638 4.33 -17.94 22.60
CA SER A 638 3.69 -19.15 22.08
C SER A 638 2.47 -18.81 21.23
N ALA A 639 1.61 -17.89 21.68
CA ALA A 639 0.41 -17.48 20.96
C ALA A 639 0.74 -16.80 19.63
N GLU A 640 1.78 -15.97 19.59
CA GLU A 640 2.25 -15.31 18.35
C GLU A 640 2.74 -16.30 17.31
N ASN A 641 3.56 -17.28 17.71
CA ASN A 641 4.03 -18.31 16.80
C ASN A 641 2.87 -19.18 16.30
N GLU A 642 1.92 -19.53 17.18
CA GLU A 642 0.74 -20.29 16.81
C GLU A 642 -0.15 -19.54 15.79
N LEU A 643 -0.30 -18.22 15.95
CA LEU A 643 -1.03 -17.38 14.99
C LEU A 643 -0.34 -17.36 13.62
N ILE A 644 0.98 -17.15 13.58
CA ILE A 644 1.76 -17.13 12.33
C ILE A 644 1.64 -18.47 11.59
N ASP A 645 1.80 -19.59 12.32
CA ASP A 645 1.68 -20.93 11.73
C ASP A 645 0.25 -21.16 11.20
N LEU A 646 -0.77 -20.69 11.96
CA LEU A 646 -2.18 -20.80 11.56
C LEU A 646 -2.50 -19.97 10.30
N GLU A 647 -1.97 -18.77 10.17
CA GLU A 647 -2.13 -17.92 8.97
C GLU A 647 -1.54 -18.60 7.74
N ALA A 648 -0.31 -19.09 7.85
CA ALA A 648 0.36 -19.80 6.76
C ALA A 648 -0.42 -21.05 6.33
N ALA A 649 -0.86 -21.86 7.29
CA ALA A 649 -1.67 -23.05 7.02
C ALA A 649 -3.03 -22.68 6.40
N THR A 650 -3.70 -21.65 6.90
CA THR A 650 -5.00 -21.20 6.38
C THR A 650 -4.88 -20.75 4.92
N ASN A 651 -3.86 -19.95 4.59
CA ASN A 651 -3.62 -19.49 3.23
C ASN A 651 -3.33 -20.65 2.27
N ALA A 652 -2.53 -21.62 2.69
CA ALA A 652 -2.26 -22.80 1.88
C ALA A 652 -3.53 -23.65 1.64
N VAL A 653 -4.40 -23.79 2.64
CA VAL A 653 -5.69 -24.48 2.48
C VAL A 653 -6.60 -23.76 1.49
N VAL A 654 -6.69 -22.42 1.56
CA VAL A 654 -7.46 -21.62 0.59
C VAL A 654 -6.95 -21.82 -0.84
N ILE A 655 -5.62 -21.85 -1.01
CA ILE A 655 -4.99 -22.13 -2.30
C ILE A 655 -5.35 -23.55 -2.79
N ALA A 656 -5.30 -24.55 -1.91
CA ALA A 656 -5.68 -25.92 -2.26
C ALA A 656 -7.16 -26.05 -2.65
N GLU A 657 -8.05 -25.35 -1.95
CA GLU A 657 -9.49 -25.29 -2.26
C GLU A 657 -9.78 -24.59 -3.59
N THR A 658 -8.99 -23.58 -3.94
CA THR A 658 -9.15 -22.80 -5.17
C THR A 658 -8.64 -23.57 -6.37
N ASN A 659 -7.38 -24.04 -6.31
CA ASN A 659 -6.71 -24.65 -7.46
C ASN A 659 -7.08 -26.13 -7.64
N LYS A 660 -7.50 -26.81 -6.57
CA LYS A 660 -7.92 -28.22 -6.58
C LYS A 660 -6.93 -29.13 -7.31
N THR A 661 -5.66 -29.05 -6.94
CA THR A 661 -4.62 -29.98 -7.41
C THR A 661 -4.00 -30.74 -6.24
N GLN A 662 -3.47 -31.93 -6.52
CA GLN A 662 -2.79 -32.74 -5.50
C GLN A 662 -1.56 -32.03 -4.93
N ILE A 663 -0.83 -31.26 -5.74
CA ILE A 663 0.36 -30.53 -5.31
C ILE A 663 0.00 -29.49 -4.25
N ASN A 664 -1.05 -28.69 -4.49
CA ASN A 664 -1.49 -27.67 -3.55
C ASN A 664 -2.09 -28.29 -2.29
N HIS A 665 -2.84 -29.40 -2.42
CA HIS A 665 -3.32 -30.18 -1.26
C HIS A 665 -2.15 -30.68 -0.40
N ASP A 666 -1.15 -31.31 -1.00
CA ASP A 666 -0.01 -31.88 -0.26
C ASP A 666 0.82 -30.81 0.44
N ALA A 667 1.02 -29.65 -0.21
CA ALA A 667 1.69 -28.51 0.39
C ALA A 667 0.93 -27.96 1.62
N ALA A 668 -0.39 -27.81 1.50
CA ALA A 668 -1.24 -27.37 2.61
C ALA A 668 -1.29 -28.41 3.75
N GLN A 669 -1.33 -29.70 3.41
CA GLN A 669 -1.35 -30.81 4.37
C GLN A 669 -0.10 -30.85 5.25
N VAL A 670 1.06 -30.50 4.70
CA VAL A 670 2.31 -30.38 5.48
C VAL A 670 2.18 -29.31 6.57
N LEU A 671 1.66 -28.13 6.22
CA LEU A 671 1.49 -27.02 7.16
C LEU A 671 0.42 -27.34 8.21
N VAL A 672 -0.72 -27.91 7.81
CA VAL A 672 -1.79 -28.30 8.74
C VAL A 672 -1.32 -29.38 9.73
N ILE A 673 -0.46 -30.32 9.32
CA ILE A 673 0.12 -31.31 10.25
C ILE A 673 1.04 -30.66 11.28
N ALA A 674 1.80 -29.63 10.87
CA ALA A 674 2.74 -28.91 11.72
C ALA A 674 2.04 -28.06 12.78
N LEU A 675 0.79 -27.65 12.55
CA LEU A 675 -0.01 -26.92 13.54
C LEU A 675 -0.14 -27.69 14.86
N MET A 676 -0.27 -26.93 15.94
CA MET A 676 -0.59 -27.50 17.24
C MET A 676 -1.97 -28.17 17.24
N ASP A 677 -2.13 -29.24 18.03
CA ASP A 677 -3.39 -29.96 18.14
C ASP A 677 -4.45 -29.09 18.85
N GLY A 678 -5.55 -28.83 18.16
CA GLY A 678 -6.70 -28.09 18.69
C GLY A 678 -7.78 -27.84 17.64
N THR A 679 -8.71 -26.92 17.94
CA THR A 679 -9.85 -26.64 17.07
C THR A 679 -9.48 -26.09 15.67
N PRO A 680 -8.51 -25.17 15.51
CA PRO A 680 -8.17 -24.62 14.19
C PRO A 680 -7.59 -25.69 13.25
N LYS A 681 -6.65 -26.50 13.75
CA LYS A 681 -6.08 -27.63 13.00
C LYS A 681 -7.15 -28.60 12.53
N THR A 682 -8.09 -28.95 13.43
CA THR A 682 -9.19 -29.85 13.10
C THR A 682 -10.08 -29.26 12.00
N ALA A 683 -10.39 -27.97 12.08
CA ALA A 683 -11.20 -27.28 11.07
C ALA A 683 -10.52 -27.25 9.69
N LEU A 684 -9.22 -26.93 9.65
CA LEU A 684 -8.43 -26.92 8.41
C LEU A 684 -8.27 -28.33 7.82
N GLN A 685 -8.06 -29.35 8.66
CA GLN A 685 -7.96 -30.73 8.19
C GLN A 685 -9.28 -31.22 7.57
N VAL A 686 -10.44 -30.83 8.13
CA VAL A 686 -11.75 -31.16 7.55
C VAL A 686 -11.90 -30.53 6.16
N ARG A 687 -11.46 -29.27 5.98
CA ARG A 687 -11.45 -28.59 4.69
C ARG A 687 -10.55 -29.29 3.67
N LEU A 688 -9.32 -29.67 4.06
CA LEU A 688 -8.41 -30.42 3.19
C LEU A 688 -8.95 -31.80 2.81
N ASN A 689 -9.57 -32.52 3.74
CA ASN A 689 -10.20 -33.81 3.44
C ASN A 689 -11.28 -33.66 2.35
N ALA A 690 -12.05 -32.56 2.35
CA ALA A 690 -13.03 -32.28 1.31
C ALA A 690 -12.37 -31.97 -0.05
N VAL A 691 -11.21 -31.31 -0.06
CA VAL A 691 -10.41 -31.11 -1.28
C VAL A 691 -9.91 -32.46 -1.81
N GLN A 692 -9.39 -33.33 -0.95
CA GLN A 692 -8.96 -34.68 -1.35
C GLN A 692 -10.12 -35.51 -1.89
N ASP A 693 -11.31 -35.41 -1.29
CA ASP A 693 -12.51 -36.09 -1.78
C ASP A 693 -12.87 -35.64 -3.21
N PHE A 694 -12.72 -34.35 -3.54
CA PHE A 694 -12.91 -33.83 -4.89
C PHE A 694 -11.86 -34.39 -5.87
N LEU A 695 -10.59 -34.36 -5.49
CA LEU A 695 -9.49 -34.88 -6.31
C LEU A 695 -9.65 -36.36 -6.63
N ASP A 696 -10.05 -37.16 -5.65
CA ASP A 696 -10.28 -38.59 -5.83
C ASP A 696 -11.46 -38.87 -6.78
N VAL A 697 -12.50 -38.02 -6.76
CA VAL A 697 -13.63 -38.12 -7.69
C VAL A 697 -13.21 -37.75 -9.12
N GLU A 698 -12.46 -36.67 -9.33
CA GLU A 698 -11.93 -36.31 -10.66
C GLU A 698 -10.97 -37.38 -11.20
N GLN A 699 -10.09 -37.90 -10.35
CA GLN A 699 -9.19 -38.97 -10.74
C GLN A 699 -9.96 -40.24 -11.14
N ALA A 700 -11.01 -40.59 -10.40
CA ALA A 700 -11.88 -41.71 -10.73
C ALA A 700 -12.60 -41.51 -12.08
N GLU A 701 -13.10 -40.30 -12.35
CA GLU A 701 -13.68 -39.92 -13.64
C GLU A 701 -12.68 -40.15 -14.78
N ALA A 702 -11.48 -39.58 -14.68
CA ALA A 702 -10.45 -39.70 -15.71
C ALA A 702 -10.06 -41.17 -15.98
N ILE A 703 -9.90 -41.97 -14.91
CA ILE A 703 -9.59 -43.41 -15.01
C ILE A 703 -10.72 -44.15 -15.74
N ILE A 704 -11.97 -43.89 -15.37
CA ILE A 704 -13.14 -44.56 -15.97
C ILE A 704 -13.25 -44.21 -17.46
N ILE A 705 -13.20 -42.92 -17.81
CA ILE A 705 -13.29 -42.47 -19.21
C ILE A 705 -12.17 -43.07 -20.06
N SER A 706 -10.93 -42.97 -19.60
CA SER A 706 -9.76 -43.50 -20.30
C SER A 706 -9.86 -45.02 -20.50
N TYR A 707 -10.26 -45.75 -19.45
CA TYR A 707 -10.37 -47.20 -19.50
C TYR A 707 -11.42 -47.66 -20.52
N PHE A 708 -12.66 -47.15 -20.45
CA PHE A 708 -13.75 -47.63 -21.30
C PHE A 708 -13.67 -47.13 -22.75
N THR A 709 -12.92 -46.05 -23.01
CA THR A 709 -12.60 -45.63 -24.38
C THR A 709 -11.64 -46.61 -25.07
N SER A 710 -10.73 -47.21 -24.31
CA SER A 710 -9.65 -48.06 -24.85
C SER A 710 -9.90 -49.57 -24.72
N ASN A 711 -10.90 -49.98 -23.94
CA ASN A 711 -11.13 -51.39 -23.59
C ASN A 711 -12.56 -51.84 -23.83
N THR A 712 -12.76 -53.15 -23.92
CA THR A 712 -14.09 -53.77 -24.05
C THR A 712 -14.44 -54.60 -22.82
N VAL A 713 -15.74 -54.75 -22.54
CA VAL A 713 -16.26 -55.50 -21.38
C VAL A 713 -16.87 -56.82 -21.85
N GLY A 714 -16.37 -57.93 -21.31
CA GLY A 714 -16.90 -59.27 -21.59
C GLY A 714 -18.21 -59.57 -20.86
N VAL A 715 -19.20 -60.10 -21.57
CA VAL A 715 -20.49 -60.55 -21.00
C VAL A 715 -20.91 -61.92 -21.51
N SER A 716 -21.65 -62.68 -20.69
CA SER A 716 -22.18 -64.01 -21.06
C SER A 716 -23.27 -63.96 -22.13
N THR A 717 -23.98 -62.83 -22.25
CA THR A 717 -24.99 -62.57 -23.27
C THR A 717 -25.06 -61.08 -23.63
N LEU A 718 -25.19 -60.77 -24.93
CA LEU A 718 -25.30 -59.40 -25.44
C LEU A 718 -26.74 -58.86 -25.46
N ASN A 719 -27.74 -59.70 -25.16
CA ASN A 719 -29.15 -59.35 -25.29
C ASN A 719 -29.82 -59.00 -23.94
N ASN A 720 -29.07 -58.97 -22.84
CA ASN A 720 -29.59 -58.66 -21.51
C ASN A 720 -28.89 -57.40 -20.96
N ASN A 721 -29.65 -56.32 -20.78
CA ASN A 721 -29.12 -55.03 -20.32
C ASN A 721 -28.68 -55.07 -18.84
N THR A 722 -29.37 -55.85 -17.99
CA THR A 722 -28.97 -56.03 -16.59
C THR A 722 -27.59 -56.69 -16.49
N VAL A 723 -27.33 -57.73 -17.31
CA VAL A 723 -26.01 -58.39 -17.35
C VAL A 723 -24.90 -57.42 -17.78
N LYS A 724 -25.19 -56.56 -18.76
CA LYS A 724 -24.24 -55.53 -19.23
C LYS A 724 -23.96 -54.48 -18.16
N GLN A 725 -24.99 -53.95 -17.51
CA GLN A 725 -24.85 -52.96 -16.46
C GLN A 725 -24.08 -53.52 -15.26
N THR A 726 -24.36 -54.75 -14.84
CA THR A 726 -23.60 -55.41 -13.76
C THR A 726 -22.14 -55.58 -14.13
N ALA A 727 -21.82 -56.00 -15.36
CA ALA A 727 -20.44 -56.16 -15.81
C ALA A 727 -19.69 -54.82 -15.90
N PHE A 728 -20.34 -53.79 -16.45
CA PHE A 728 -19.80 -52.43 -16.47
C PHE A 728 -19.52 -51.91 -15.06
N LEU A 729 -20.50 -51.97 -14.16
CA LEU A 729 -20.35 -51.45 -12.81
C LEU A 729 -19.30 -52.24 -12.01
N ALA A 730 -19.22 -53.56 -12.19
CA ALA A 730 -18.17 -54.37 -11.59
C ALA A 730 -16.78 -53.92 -12.06
N LYS A 731 -16.61 -53.66 -13.37
CA LYS A 731 -15.33 -53.23 -13.91
C LYS A 731 -14.97 -51.80 -13.53
N ALA A 732 -15.96 -50.90 -13.53
CA ALA A 732 -15.76 -49.51 -13.13
C ALA A 732 -15.33 -49.42 -11.65
N ASN A 733 -15.95 -50.20 -10.74
CA ASN A 733 -15.52 -50.28 -9.34
C ASN A 733 -14.13 -50.90 -9.16
N GLU A 734 -13.77 -51.89 -9.98
CA GLU A 734 -12.45 -52.53 -9.91
C GLU A 734 -11.32 -51.54 -10.21
N ILE A 735 -11.46 -50.72 -11.25
CA ILE A 735 -10.38 -49.83 -11.71
C ILE A 735 -10.17 -48.61 -10.81
N VAL A 736 -11.15 -48.25 -9.96
CA VAL A 736 -11.06 -47.12 -9.02
C VAL A 736 -11.02 -47.55 -7.54
N SER A 737 -10.81 -48.83 -7.26
CA SER A 737 -10.98 -49.40 -5.91
C SER A 737 -10.09 -48.76 -4.83
N GLY A 738 -9.00 -48.10 -5.21
CA GLY A 738 -8.09 -47.40 -4.30
C GLY A 738 -8.53 -46.00 -3.87
N LEU A 739 -9.50 -45.40 -4.56
CA LEU A 739 -9.91 -43.99 -4.35
C LEU A 739 -11.05 -43.84 -3.34
N GLY A 740 -11.71 -44.95 -2.98
CA GLY A 740 -12.81 -44.94 -2.01
C GLY A 740 -14.09 -44.24 -2.52
N VAL A 741 -14.23 -44.09 -3.84
CA VAL A 741 -15.43 -43.51 -4.47
C VAL A 741 -16.57 -44.52 -4.58
N THR A 742 -17.81 -44.02 -4.62
CA THR A 742 -19.02 -44.81 -4.89
C THR A 742 -19.55 -44.46 -6.27
N ILE A 743 -19.85 -45.46 -7.10
CA ILE A 743 -20.40 -45.29 -8.45
C ILE A 743 -21.87 -45.71 -8.45
N THR A 744 -22.75 -44.79 -8.87
CA THR A 744 -24.19 -45.04 -9.05
C THR A 744 -24.56 -44.88 -10.52
N VAL A 745 -25.26 -45.86 -11.09
CA VAL A 745 -25.80 -45.73 -12.46
C VAL A 745 -27.15 -45.05 -12.41
N ASN A 746 -27.26 -43.88 -13.03
CA ASN A 746 -28.49 -43.07 -13.02
C ASN A 746 -29.42 -43.50 -14.15
N SER A 747 -28.87 -43.70 -15.34
CA SER A 747 -29.62 -44.13 -16.52
C SER A 747 -28.69 -44.79 -17.55
N PHE A 748 -29.27 -45.43 -18.56
CA PHE A 748 -28.50 -45.95 -19.69
C PHE A 748 -29.26 -45.81 -21.01
N ILE A 749 -28.51 -45.58 -22.09
CA ILE A 749 -29.01 -45.53 -23.46
C ILE A 749 -28.36 -46.67 -24.24
N ARG A 750 -29.20 -47.51 -24.85
CA ARG A 750 -28.71 -48.58 -25.73
C ARG A 750 -28.46 -48.03 -27.13
N VAL A 751 -27.20 -47.90 -27.50
CA VAL A 751 -26.78 -47.43 -28.83
C VAL A 751 -26.84 -48.57 -29.86
N SER A 752 -26.38 -49.77 -29.52
CA SER A 752 -26.42 -50.93 -30.42
C SER A 752 -26.55 -52.26 -29.67
N ARG A 753 -26.37 -53.40 -30.35
CA ARG A 753 -26.28 -54.70 -29.67
C ARG A 753 -24.98 -54.83 -28.86
N THR A 754 -23.91 -54.16 -29.25
CA THR A 754 -22.59 -54.21 -28.59
C THR A 754 -22.21 -52.93 -27.88
N ASN A 755 -22.91 -51.81 -28.08
CA ASN A 755 -22.58 -50.54 -27.43
C ASN A 755 -23.75 -50.03 -26.57
N SER A 756 -23.43 -49.44 -25.41
CA SER A 756 -24.39 -48.74 -24.54
C SER A 756 -23.69 -47.60 -23.81
N THR A 757 -24.36 -46.47 -23.68
CA THR A 757 -23.91 -45.30 -22.91
C THR A 757 -24.55 -45.34 -21.54
N TYR A 758 -23.77 -45.22 -20.48
CA TYR A 758 -24.25 -45.13 -19.10
C TYR A 758 -24.03 -43.73 -18.55
N THR A 759 -25.09 -43.13 -18.01
CA THR A 759 -24.95 -41.93 -17.19
C THR A 759 -24.71 -42.39 -15.75
N ILE A 760 -23.54 -42.09 -15.21
CA ILE A 760 -23.15 -42.47 -13.85
C ILE A 760 -22.86 -41.24 -13.00
N THR A 761 -23.13 -41.33 -11.70
CA THR A 761 -22.57 -40.41 -10.71
C THR A 761 -21.46 -41.12 -9.95
N ILE A 762 -20.29 -40.49 -9.90
CA ILE A 762 -19.17 -40.86 -9.03
C ILE A 762 -19.23 -39.92 -7.84
N ALA A 763 -19.20 -40.44 -6.62
CA ALA A 763 -19.28 -39.62 -5.42
C ALA A 763 -18.37 -40.13 -4.30
N LYS A 764 -17.83 -39.20 -3.52
CA LYS A 764 -17.12 -39.46 -2.27
C LYS A 764 -17.48 -38.37 -1.27
N ASN A 765 -18.11 -38.78 -0.17
CA ASN A 765 -18.64 -37.85 0.85
C ASN A 765 -19.46 -36.71 0.21
N GLY A 766 -18.99 -35.47 0.31
CA GLY A 766 -19.65 -34.29 -0.25
C GLY A 766 -19.31 -33.98 -1.72
N ALA A 767 -18.32 -34.64 -2.31
CA ALA A 767 -17.91 -34.44 -3.70
C ALA A 767 -18.63 -35.42 -4.64
N SER A 768 -19.06 -34.94 -5.81
CA SER A 768 -19.65 -35.81 -6.83
C SER A 768 -19.56 -35.20 -8.23
N VAL A 769 -19.45 -36.07 -9.23
CA VAL A 769 -19.53 -35.70 -10.66
C VAL A 769 -20.43 -36.67 -11.39
N THR A 770 -21.14 -36.19 -12.42
CA THR A 770 -22.02 -37.01 -13.25
C THR A 770 -21.52 -36.98 -14.69
N ILE A 771 -21.22 -38.16 -15.23
CA ILE A 771 -20.60 -38.32 -16.54
C ILE A 771 -21.35 -39.35 -17.38
N ASN A 772 -21.17 -39.27 -18.70
CA ASN A 772 -21.62 -40.29 -19.63
C ASN A 772 -20.43 -41.15 -20.06
N VAL A 773 -20.58 -42.47 -19.95
CA VAL A 773 -19.53 -43.43 -20.29
C VAL A 773 -20.04 -44.38 -21.36
N ASP A 774 -19.41 -44.36 -22.53
CA ASP A 774 -19.68 -45.32 -23.60
C ASP A 774 -18.95 -46.63 -23.34
N VAL A 775 -19.68 -47.74 -23.44
CA VAL A 775 -19.15 -49.07 -23.11
C VAL A 775 -19.40 -50.04 -24.24
N ILE A 776 -18.31 -50.59 -24.78
CA ILE A 776 -18.34 -51.63 -25.81
C ILE A 776 -18.29 -53.01 -25.14
N PHE A 777 -19.29 -53.84 -25.43
CA PHE A 777 -19.44 -55.18 -24.91
C PHE A 777 -19.10 -56.24 -25.96
N ILE A 778 -18.33 -57.24 -25.55
CA ILE A 778 -18.06 -58.45 -26.33
C ILE A 778 -18.64 -59.67 -25.62
N ARG A 779 -18.99 -60.72 -26.38
CA ARG A 779 -19.39 -61.98 -25.78
C ARG A 779 -18.13 -62.70 -25.30
N ALA A 780 -18.05 -62.92 -23.99
CA ALA A 780 -17.00 -63.71 -23.37
C ALA A 780 -17.20 -65.21 -23.65
#